data_AF-A0A845YFV5-F1
#
_entry.id   AF-A0A845YFV5-F1
#
_cell.length_a   1.000
_cell.length_b   1.000
_cell.length_c   1.000
_cell.angle_alpha   90.00
_cell.angle_beta   90.00
_cell.angle_gamma   90.00
#
_symmetry.space_group_name_H-M   'P 1'
#
loop_
_entity.id
_entity.type
_entity.pdbx_description
1 polymer ?
#
loop_
_entity_poly.entity_id
_entity_poly.type
_entity_poly.pdbx_seq_one_letter_code
_entity_poly.pdbx_strand_id
1 'polypeptide(L)'
;MSDISSQNKNVSVILSFTGTADRGFSVDIRISENAIPIYQLNGQKIPDAPELESLYSEWQKHHLIQGRSISRLNRAMDIPDAVIGYSSVDHCLSSADNLVSYLEKNWFGSDKFLLLKEWIRSRVVLKDDNSVPVFFEFRTGSRDQDILLRRLPWSSWNLFRELPNTEPVLGITIGKPVDPLLKDIKVLLVLGSDEGGLDLSADEYFVSELSKIGARIQRLSCPEPEELYSEIKRNPYDVLFFAGHSLSEADQRDGTVLLKPDTPVPIDPLIDSLRIASKNGLKLAIFNSCDGLGLADTLLSNAKIPSVLVFREPVPDEVARKFLQCFLEEFSSGKPLFLSVREARNRLRFLEFRAENPLPSASWLPIVCQNSSQPEIFLQLPAPADPVPTDVQESASVNSQLLSLSQRWIARSSAAAFILASLVFVTLRLRQSRSPTQTQTPSVSVVSDDFMSAGNRLLLTSETNVAKVRGIEAYANQDWEGAIAAFRESLNLEQNDPEAWIYLNNAIAEKNTALDSDSTIVKLAIAISIPEDEDDPDGEDEQGLAKELMRGVALRQAEFNCGIDSLINSVSSASDSLNCEGTQSSFVHFTIADDQVPDKESVTRAGEIARTLMAENEMVAIVGHFSSGLCEEAGEIYGKNRIVMISPTCTATGLTLGDQALNSYFFRTVPNDAVAAQTLFEEVSAVGQQVAVIYDDNTYSKSFKESFGEGLIDQDYIYECSPISSDLPAFDPEQCAAEVAQSNADFLLLIPPSSVRTYALPVLNYLDSDIIPLGSDSVYNSEVIEKYGEEASELGLQIYISWLPDPNNVTPFEENAKQLFSTDGFNWRTQSSYDATSAIVHGIQRLLESGDEITGASLQGRLSNPRFAADGVVGENSVKFDRNGDRDLRDLDGQIGMIVQVEEAPNSTPEKPRYMFVRSVD
;
A
#
# COMPACT_ATOMS: atom_id res chain seq x y z
N MET A 1 -21.58 -12.68 -40.66
CA MET A 1 -20.64 -13.77 -40.36
C MET A 1 -19.25 -13.16 -40.54
N SER A 2 -18.51 -12.83 -39.49
CA SER A 2 -18.68 -13.13 -38.06
C SER A 2 -18.72 -11.86 -37.18
N ASP A 3 -19.04 -12.05 -35.90
CA ASP A 3 -19.45 -11.11 -34.86
C ASP A 3 -18.80 -9.71 -34.75
N ILE A 4 -19.67 -8.72 -34.58
CA ILE A 4 -19.44 -7.52 -33.75
C ILE A 4 -20.61 -7.45 -32.73
N SER A 5 -20.91 -8.61 -32.12
CA SER A 5 -22.12 -8.86 -31.31
C SER A 5 -21.82 -9.36 -29.90
N SER A 6 -20.56 -9.33 -29.46
CA SER A 6 -20.14 -9.57 -28.08
C SER A 6 -20.32 -8.32 -27.19
N GLN A 7 -21.45 -7.62 -27.33
CA GLN A 7 -21.77 -6.49 -26.45
C GLN A 7 -21.93 -6.97 -25.00
N ASN A 8 -21.39 -6.22 -24.04
CA ASN A 8 -21.57 -6.51 -22.62
C ASN A 8 -23.05 -6.66 -22.28
N LYS A 9 -23.38 -7.82 -21.73
CA LYS A 9 -24.70 -8.16 -21.20
C LYS A 9 -24.78 -7.56 -19.81
N ASN A 10 -25.43 -6.40 -19.68
CA ASN A 10 -25.60 -5.74 -18.39
C ASN A 10 -26.64 -6.51 -17.58
N VAL A 11 -26.17 -7.30 -16.61
CA VAL A 11 -27.01 -8.02 -15.66
C VAL A 11 -27.24 -7.13 -14.44
N SER A 12 -28.48 -6.95 -14.03
CA SER A 12 -28.83 -6.19 -12.83
C SER A 12 -29.80 -6.95 -11.94
N VAL A 13 -29.63 -6.82 -10.63
CA VAL A 13 -30.56 -7.33 -9.62
C VAL A 13 -31.38 -6.15 -9.10
N ILE A 14 -32.69 -6.31 -8.97
CA ILE A 14 -33.60 -5.28 -8.44
C ILE A 14 -34.40 -5.90 -7.30
N LEU A 15 -34.39 -5.24 -6.15
CA LEU A 15 -35.12 -5.60 -4.93
C LEU A 15 -36.10 -4.47 -4.60
N SER A 16 -37.39 -4.70 -4.85
CA SER A 16 -38.45 -3.72 -4.58
C SER A 16 -39.15 -4.05 -3.26
N PHE A 17 -39.02 -3.18 -2.25
CA PHE A 17 -39.54 -3.36 -0.89
C PHE A 17 -40.90 -2.67 -0.69
N THR A 18 -41.83 -3.38 -0.04
CA THR A 18 -43.12 -2.87 0.43
C THR A 18 -43.39 -3.38 1.85
N GLY A 19 -44.21 -2.71 2.67
CA GLY A 19 -44.39 -3.04 4.09
C GLY A 19 -43.62 -2.10 5.02
N THR A 20 -43.43 -2.44 6.29
CA THR A 20 -42.88 -1.55 7.34
C THR A 20 -42.08 -2.36 8.37
N ALA A 21 -41.09 -1.75 9.02
CA ALA A 21 -40.26 -2.38 10.04
C ALA A 21 -41.07 -3.19 11.07
N ASP A 22 -42.11 -2.61 11.67
CA ASP A 22 -42.98 -3.26 12.68
C ASP A 22 -43.80 -4.48 12.20
N ARG A 23 -43.84 -4.76 10.89
CA ARG A 23 -44.74 -5.76 10.29
C ARG A 23 -44.06 -6.66 9.26
N GLY A 24 -42.76 -6.46 9.06
CA GLY A 24 -41.97 -7.07 8.01
C GLY A 24 -42.25 -6.48 6.64
N PHE A 25 -41.43 -6.91 5.69
CA PHE A 25 -41.45 -6.43 4.32
C PHE A 25 -41.82 -7.54 3.34
N SER A 26 -42.50 -7.16 2.27
CA SER A 26 -42.70 -7.98 1.08
C SER A 26 -41.78 -7.45 -0.02
N VAL A 27 -40.84 -8.29 -0.43
CA VAL A 27 -39.80 -7.98 -1.42
C VAL A 27 -40.11 -8.69 -2.74
N ASP A 28 -40.15 -7.93 -3.82
CA ASP A 28 -40.13 -8.45 -5.19
C ASP A 28 -38.69 -8.40 -5.72
N ILE A 29 -38.17 -9.54 -6.17
CA ILE A 29 -36.86 -9.66 -6.81
C ILE A 29 -37.03 -9.75 -8.33
N ARG A 30 -36.18 -9.05 -9.08
CA ARG A 30 -36.03 -9.21 -10.53
C ARG A 30 -34.56 -9.21 -10.91
N ILE A 31 -34.11 -10.24 -11.61
CA ILE A 31 -32.83 -10.21 -12.33
C ILE A 31 -33.14 -9.89 -13.78
N SER A 32 -32.49 -8.86 -14.30
CA SER A 32 -32.68 -8.37 -15.68
C SER A 32 -31.37 -8.45 -16.44
N GLU A 33 -31.45 -8.74 -17.74
CA GLU A 33 -30.33 -8.63 -18.68
C GLU A 33 -30.70 -7.56 -19.72
N ASN A 34 -29.89 -6.50 -19.85
CA ASN A 34 -30.16 -5.34 -20.70
C ASN A 34 -31.57 -4.74 -20.47
N ALA A 35 -31.95 -4.57 -19.19
CA ALA A 35 -33.26 -4.14 -18.71
C ALA A 35 -34.46 -5.05 -19.09
N ILE A 36 -34.22 -6.25 -19.63
CA ILE A 36 -35.24 -7.28 -19.87
C ILE A 36 -35.24 -8.26 -18.70
N PRO A 37 -36.37 -8.47 -17.98
CA PRO A 37 -36.42 -9.45 -16.89
C PRO A 37 -36.18 -10.88 -17.39
N ILE A 38 -35.16 -11.54 -16.84
CA ILE A 38 -34.85 -12.95 -17.11
C ILE A 38 -35.32 -13.87 -15.97
N TYR A 39 -35.28 -13.39 -14.72
CA TYR A 39 -35.82 -14.07 -13.55
C TYR A 39 -36.62 -13.10 -12.70
N GLN A 40 -37.73 -13.56 -12.11
CA GLN A 40 -38.55 -12.77 -11.20
C GLN A 40 -39.12 -13.65 -10.09
N LEU A 41 -39.11 -13.14 -8.86
CA LEU A 41 -39.68 -13.77 -7.68
C LEU A 41 -40.41 -12.71 -6.85
N ASN A 42 -41.72 -12.80 -6.77
CA ASN A 42 -42.54 -11.77 -6.10
C ASN A 42 -42.97 -12.21 -4.69
N GLY A 43 -43.31 -11.24 -3.84
CA GLY A 43 -43.98 -11.45 -2.56
C GLY A 43 -43.15 -12.16 -1.50
N GLN A 44 -41.82 -12.04 -1.54
CA GLN A 44 -40.94 -12.68 -0.55
C GLN A 44 -41.06 -11.96 0.79
N LYS A 45 -41.57 -12.66 1.80
CA LYS A 45 -41.77 -12.10 3.14
C LYS A 45 -40.45 -12.14 3.92
N ILE A 46 -39.91 -10.96 4.17
CA ILE A 46 -38.81 -10.69 5.09
C ILE A 46 -39.41 -10.34 6.47
N PRO A 47 -38.81 -10.79 7.58
CA PRO A 47 -39.31 -10.51 8.92
C PRO A 47 -39.36 -9.02 9.25
N ASP A 48 -40.13 -8.73 10.30
CA ASP A 48 -40.11 -7.47 11.03
C ASP A 48 -38.73 -7.17 11.63
N ALA A 49 -38.45 -5.87 11.78
CA ALA A 49 -37.20 -5.34 12.28
C ALA A 49 -37.45 -4.12 13.19
N PRO A 50 -38.18 -4.28 14.32
CA PRO A 50 -38.69 -3.15 15.09
C PRO A 50 -37.59 -2.29 15.76
N GLU A 51 -36.42 -2.86 16.05
CA GLU A 51 -35.29 -2.13 16.63
C GLU A 51 -34.50 -1.28 15.61
N LEU A 52 -34.71 -1.51 14.30
CA LEU A 52 -33.92 -0.92 13.21
C LEU A 52 -33.92 0.61 13.22
N GLU A 53 -35.09 1.23 13.44
CA GLU A 53 -35.23 2.70 13.45
C GLU A 53 -34.50 3.33 14.65
N SER A 54 -34.55 2.69 15.83
CA SER A 54 -33.82 3.13 17.01
C SER A 54 -32.30 2.98 16.85
N LEU A 55 -31.82 1.84 16.39
CA LEU A 55 -30.39 1.57 16.22
C LEU A 55 -29.78 2.50 15.17
N TYR A 56 -30.48 2.73 14.06
CA TYR A 56 -30.05 3.69 13.06
C TYR A 56 -30.00 5.12 13.61
N SER A 57 -31.03 5.55 14.34
CA SER A 57 -31.08 6.90 14.93
C SER A 57 -29.99 7.12 15.98
N GLU A 58 -29.61 6.07 16.71
CA GLU A 58 -28.51 6.10 17.67
C GLU A 58 -27.16 6.25 16.95
N TRP A 59 -26.86 5.40 15.96
CA TRP A 59 -25.66 5.52 15.13
C TRP A 59 -25.56 6.90 14.46
N GLN A 60 -26.61 7.35 13.77
CA GLN A 60 -26.63 8.62 13.05
C GLN A 60 -26.31 9.80 13.99
N LYS A 61 -26.87 9.78 15.21
CA LYS A 61 -26.59 10.80 16.23
C LYS A 61 -25.11 10.81 16.62
N HIS A 62 -24.48 9.65 16.81
CA HIS A 62 -23.07 9.58 17.19
C HIS A 62 -22.13 9.95 16.04
N HIS A 63 -22.40 9.46 14.83
CA HIS A 63 -21.73 9.88 13.58
C HIS A 63 -21.73 11.40 13.40
N LEU A 64 -22.90 12.05 13.54
CA LEU A 64 -23.04 13.50 13.42
C LEU A 64 -22.34 14.28 14.55
N ILE A 65 -22.21 13.71 15.76
CA ILE A 65 -21.45 14.33 16.86
C ILE A 65 -19.96 14.27 16.54
N GLN A 66 -19.45 13.12 16.11
CA GLN A 66 -18.04 12.93 15.76
C GLN A 66 -17.62 13.82 14.59
N GLY A 67 -18.37 13.83 13.49
CA GLY A 67 -18.09 14.72 12.35
C GLY A 67 -18.05 16.20 12.75
N ARG A 68 -18.95 16.64 13.64
CA ARG A 68 -18.95 18.02 14.17
C ARG A 68 -17.77 18.31 15.10
N SER A 69 -17.30 17.34 15.88
CA SER A 69 -16.10 17.50 16.72
C SER A 69 -14.85 17.70 15.86
N ILE A 70 -14.75 16.97 14.75
CA ILE A 70 -13.61 17.04 13.81
C ILE A 70 -13.64 18.35 13.01
N SER A 71 -14.81 18.76 12.48
CA SER A 71 -14.97 20.04 11.76
C SER A 71 -14.72 21.30 12.62
N ARG A 72 -14.74 21.20 13.96
CA ARG A 72 -14.52 22.34 14.87
C ARG A 72 -13.08 22.83 14.93
N LEU A 73 -12.11 22.05 14.46
CA LEU A 73 -10.72 22.49 14.37
C LEU A 73 -10.53 23.70 13.41
N ASN A 74 -11.48 23.96 12.51
CA ASN A 74 -11.33 24.91 11.41
C ASN A 74 -12.34 26.09 11.29
N ARG A 75 -13.10 26.48 12.34
CA ARG A 75 -13.53 27.91 12.56
C ARG A 75 -14.39 28.17 13.81
N ALA A 76 -14.42 29.45 14.19
CA ALA A 76 -15.16 29.99 15.33
C ALA A 76 -16.65 30.25 15.08
N MET A 77 -17.51 29.73 15.97
CA MET A 77 -18.83 30.29 16.32
C MET A 77 -19.20 29.86 17.74
N ASP A 78 -19.68 30.79 18.57
CA ASP A 78 -20.01 30.56 19.99
C ASP A 78 -21.08 29.48 20.22
N ILE A 79 -20.82 28.51 21.10
CA ILE A 79 -21.77 27.73 21.94
C ILE A 79 -20.94 26.78 22.86
N PRO A 80 -21.33 26.54 24.13
CA PRO A 80 -20.36 26.45 25.24
C PRO A 80 -19.75 25.08 25.53
N ASP A 81 -18.74 25.10 26.42
CA ASP A 81 -17.88 24.00 26.84
C ASP A 81 -18.60 22.67 27.12
N ALA A 82 -18.29 21.67 26.30
CA ALA A 82 -18.37 20.27 26.65
C ALA A 82 -17.01 19.64 26.31
N VAL A 83 -16.39 18.99 27.30
CA VAL A 83 -15.09 18.33 27.17
C VAL A 83 -15.17 17.23 26.12
N ILE A 84 -14.29 17.28 25.12
CA ILE A 84 -14.17 16.23 24.09
C ILE A 84 -12.95 15.37 24.42
N GLY A 85 -13.16 14.07 24.48
CA GLY A 85 -12.13 13.03 24.56
C GLY A 85 -12.62 11.78 23.82
N TYR A 86 -11.86 10.68 23.94
CA TYR A 86 -12.08 9.39 23.27
C TYR A 86 -13.55 8.93 23.16
N SER A 87 -14.35 9.13 24.22
CA SER A 87 -15.74 8.67 24.31
C SER A 87 -16.66 9.00 23.13
N SER A 88 -16.42 10.08 22.38
CA SER A 88 -17.25 10.39 21.20
C SER A 88 -17.03 9.45 20.01
N VAL A 89 -15.82 8.91 19.87
CA VAL A 89 -15.45 7.89 18.87
C VAL A 89 -15.98 6.53 19.31
N ASP A 90 -15.72 6.15 20.56
CA ASP A 90 -16.15 4.86 21.14
C ASP A 90 -17.67 4.66 21.03
N HIS A 91 -18.44 5.72 21.26
CA HIS A 91 -19.89 5.69 21.09
C HIS A 91 -20.33 5.56 19.62
N CYS A 92 -19.57 6.09 18.67
CA CYS A 92 -19.84 5.94 17.24
C CYS A 92 -19.55 4.50 16.78
N LEU A 93 -18.38 3.95 17.14
CA LEU A 93 -18.04 2.53 16.94
C LEU A 93 -19.09 1.60 17.55
N SER A 94 -19.38 1.75 18.85
CA SER A 94 -20.36 0.91 19.55
C SER A 94 -21.75 0.94 18.92
N SER A 95 -22.21 2.10 18.43
CA SER A 95 -23.53 2.22 17.79
C SER A 95 -23.53 1.72 16.34
N ALA A 96 -22.40 1.83 15.63
CA ALA A 96 -22.18 1.21 14.33
C ALA A 96 -22.22 -0.33 14.45
N ASP A 97 -21.49 -0.89 15.40
CA ASP A 97 -21.42 -2.34 15.66
C ASP A 97 -22.76 -2.92 16.09
N ASN A 98 -23.52 -2.19 16.92
CA ASN A 98 -24.88 -2.57 17.30
C ASN A 98 -25.82 -2.63 16.08
N LEU A 99 -25.76 -1.63 15.18
CA LEU A 99 -26.55 -1.60 13.97
C LEU A 99 -26.16 -2.72 13.00
N VAL A 100 -24.86 -2.93 12.73
CA VAL A 100 -24.39 -3.99 11.83
C VAL A 100 -24.65 -5.37 12.42
N SER A 101 -24.35 -5.60 13.71
CA SER A 101 -24.66 -6.86 14.37
C SER A 101 -26.15 -7.21 14.28
N TYR A 102 -27.04 -6.24 14.46
CA TYR A 102 -28.47 -6.46 14.29
C TYR A 102 -28.85 -6.77 12.83
N LEU A 103 -28.32 -6.00 11.87
CA LEU A 103 -28.54 -6.24 10.45
C LEU A 103 -28.06 -7.64 10.05
N GLU A 104 -26.85 -8.05 10.43
CA GLU A 104 -26.27 -9.34 10.09
C GLU A 104 -26.92 -10.53 10.83
N LYS A 105 -27.06 -10.45 12.15
CA LYS A 105 -27.46 -11.60 12.99
C LYS A 105 -28.98 -11.77 13.04
N ASN A 106 -29.76 -10.68 12.96
CA ASN A 106 -31.21 -10.73 13.11
C ASN A 106 -31.95 -10.59 11.77
N TRP A 107 -31.57 -9.63 10.93
CA TRP A 107 -32.39 -9.30 9.73
C TRP A 107 -31.91 -10.03 8.46
N PHE A 108 -30.69 -9.77 8.02
CA PHE A 108 -30.00 -10.45 6.91
C PHE A 108 -29.67 -11.92 7.23
N GLY A 109 -29.48 -12.25 8.51
CA GLY A 109 -29.27 -13.62 8.99
C GLY A 109 -30.55 -14.45 9.09
N SER A 110 -31.72 -13.86 8.92
CA SER A 110 -32.99 -14.60 8.96
C SER A 110 -33.11 -15.57 7.76
N ASP A 111 -33.72 -16.74 7.98
CA ASP A 111 -33.99 -17.75 6.94
C ASP A 111 -34.55 -17.16 5.63
N LYS A 112 -35.37 -16.12 5.75
CA LYS A 112 -36.03 -15.47 4.61
C LYS A 112 -35.07 -14.61 3.79
N PHE A 113 -34.16 -13.91 4.44
CA PHE A 113 -33.13 -13.11 3.79
C PHE A 113 -31.99 -13.99 3.26
N LEU A 114 -31.66 -15.09 3.95
CA LEU A 114 -30.73 -16.11 3.44
C LEU A 114 -31.27 -16.79 2.17
N LEU A 115 -32.56 -17.16 2.13
CA LEU A 115 -33.20 -17.67 0.91
C LEU A 115 -33.20 -16.63 -0.23
N LEU A 116 -33.33 -15.33 0.10
CA LEU A 116 -33.20 -14.23 -0.86
C LEU A 116 -31.79 -14.19 -1.47
N LYS A 117 -30.76 -14.24 -0.61
CA LYS A 117 -29.34 -14.24 -0.97
C LYS A 117 -29.00 -15.43 -1.88
N GLU A 118 -29.36 -16.65 -1.48
CA GLU A 118 -29.11 -17.86 -2.26
C GLU A 118 -29.86 -17.87 -3.60
N TRP A 119 -31.05 -17.29 -3.66
CA TRP A 119 -31.80 -17.17 -4.92
C TRP A 119 -31.09 -16.25 -5.93
N ILE A 120 -30.47 -15.16 -5.46
CA ILE A 120 -29.65 -14.26 -6.28
C ILE A 120 -28.35 -14.95 -6.68
N ARG A 121 -27.59 -15.48 -5.71
CA ARG A 121 -26.29 -16.14 -5.90
C ARG A 121 -26.34 -17.27 -6.93
N SER A 122 -27.40 -18.08 -6.91
CA SER A 122 -27.61 -19.19 -7.86
C SER A 122 -28.07 -18.78 -9.28
N ARG A 123 -28.23 -17.47 -9.57
CA ARG A 123 -28.75 -16.95 -10.85
C ARG A 123 -27.94 -15.81 -11.47
N VAL A 124 -27.12 -15.13 -10.68
CA VAL A 124 -26.13 -14.16 -11.18
C VAL A 124 -24.94 -14.93 -11.75
N VAL A 125 -24.56 -14.62 -12.98
CA VAL A 125 -23.35 -15.15 -13.60
C VAL A 125 -22.27 -14.07 -13.49
N LEU A 126 -21.24 -14.35 -12.69
CA LEU A 126 -20.07 -13.48 -12.59
C LEU A 126 -19.20 -13.58 -13.85
N LYS A 127 -18.60 -12.45 -14.22
CA LYS A 127 -17.57 -12.30 -15.23
C LYS A 127 -16.70 -11.13 -14.82
N ASP A 128 -15.40 -11.33 -14.81
CA ASP A 128 -14.42 -10.45 -14.18
C ASP A 128 -14.54 -8.98 -14.65
N ASP A 129 -14.79 -8.76 -15.94
CA ASP A 129 -14.93 -7.42 -16.55
C ASP A 129 -16.31 -6.74 -16.38
N ASN A 130 -17.31 -7.42 -15.82
CA ASN A 130 -18.70 -6.92 -15.75
C ASN A 130 -19.15 -6.69 -14.31
N SER A 131 -19.66 -5.48 -14.02
CA SER A 131 -20.41 -5.21 -12.80
C SER A 131 -21.80 -5.88 -12.80
N VAL A 132 -22.34 -6.11 -11.60
CA VAL A 132 -23.73 -6.54 -11.38
C VAL A 132 -24.35 -5.66 -10.29
N PRO A 133 -24.93 -4.50 -10.63
CA PRO A 133 -25.57 -3.62 -9.65
C PRO A 133 -26.77 -4.29 -8.98
N VAL A 134 -26.87 -4.13 -7.66
CA VAL A 134 -28.02 -4.55 -6.85
C VAL A 134 -28.82 -3.31 -6.46
N PHE A 135 -29.87 -3.03 -7.25
CA PHE A 135 -30.76 -1.91 -7.05
C PHE A 135 -31.76 -2.17 -5.93
N PHE A 136 -31.80 -1.27 -4.95
CA PHE A 136 -32.82 -1.23 -3.90
C PHE A 136 -33.87 -0.17 -4.24
N GLU A 137 -35.13 -0.58 -4.40
CA GLU A 137 -36.26 0.32 -4.64
C GLU A 137 -37.24 0.27 -3.46
N PHE A 138 -37.47 1.39 -2.78
CA PHE A 138 -38.34 1.45 -1.59
C PHE A 138 -39.70 2.06 -1.90
N ARG A 139 -40.77 1.34 -1.56
CA ARG A 139 -42.17 1.73 -1.74
C ARG A 139 -43.01 1.24 -0.56
N THR A 140 -42.52 1.47 0.66
CA THR A 140 -43.14 1.02 1.92
C THR A 140 -44.55 1.60 2.13
N GLY A 141 -44.80 2.79 1.58
CA GLY A 141 -46.00 3.58 1.85
C GLY A 141 -45.88 4.46 3.09
N SER A 142 -44.73 4.44 3.78
CA SER A 142 -44.35 5.38 4.83
C SER A 142 -43.07 6.10 4.42
N ARG A 143 -43.13 7.43 4.30
CA ARG A 143 -41.99 8.21 3.80
C ARG A 143 -40.76 8.05 4.69
N ASP A 144 -40.96 8.05 6.00
CA ASP A 144 -39.88 7.99 6.98
C ASP A 144 -39.17 6.63 6.94
N GLN A 145 -39.92 5.56 6.62
CA GLN A 145 -39.39 4.22 6.39
C GLN A 145 -38.66 4.10 5.04
N ASP A 146 -39.18 4.71 3.97
CA ASP A 146 -38.46 4.80 2.69
C ASP A 146 -37.13 5.58 2.85
N ILE A 147 -37.11 6.65 3.66
CA ILE A 147 -35.91 7.44 4.00
C ILE A 147 -34.91 6.59 4.80
N LEU A 148 -35.35 5.94 5.88
CA LEU A 148 -34.53 5.07 6.71
C LEU A 148 -33.85 3.98 5.87
N LEU A 149 -34.63 3.25 5.07
CA LEU A 149 -34.13 2.15 4.26
C LEU A 149 -33.12 2.61 3.20
N ARG A 150 -33.25 3.80 2.62
CA ARG A 150 -32.26 4.37 1.68
C ARG A 150 -30.90 4.68 2.32
N ARG A 151 -30.88 4.91 3.64
CA ARG A 151 -29.68 5.30 4.37
C ARG A 151 -28.93 4.14 5.03
N LEU A 152 -29.54 2.95 5.11
CA LEU A 152 -28.90 1.76 5.70
C LEU A 152 -27.58 1.38 4.98
N PRO A 153 -26.63 0.76 5.70
CA PRO A 153 -25.36 0.30 5.13
C PRO A 153 -25.53 -1.02 4.36
N TRP A 154 -26.25 -0.99 3.22
CA TRP A 154 -26.54 -2.21 2.44
C TRP A 154 -25.31 -3.02 2.02
N SER A 155 -24.14 -2.39 1.91
CA SER A 155 -22.85 -3.04 1.65
C SER A 155 -22.39 -4.01 2.76
N SER A 156 -22.95 -3.96 3.98
CA SER A 156 -22.65 -4.94 5.02
C SER A 156 -23.29 -6.31 4.75
N TRP A 157 -24.34 -6.39 3.94
CA TRP A 157 -24.99 -7.65 3.59
C TRP A 157 -24.01 -8.60 2.89
N ASN A 158 -23.81 -9.79 3.45
CA ASN A 158 -22.78 -10.74 3.00
C ASN A 158 -22.85 -11.15 1.52
N LEU A 159 -23.98 -10.90 0.83
CA LEU A 159 -24.09 -11.00 -0.62
C LEU A 159 -22.94 -10.27 -1.35
N PHE A 160 -22.54 -9.08 -0.88
CA PHE A 160 -21.51 -8.25 -1.51
C PHE A 160 -20.07 -8.73 -1.23
N ARG A 161 -19.89 -9.62 -0.23
CA ARG A 161 -18.65 -10.38 -0.02
C ARG A 161 -18.61 -11.62 -0.92
N GLU A 162 -19.71 -12.36 -0.99
CA GLU A 162 -19.84 -13.59 -1.79
C GLU A 162 -19.89 -13.36 -3.31
N LEU A 163 -20.24 -12.16 -3.77
CA LEU A 163 -20.29 -11.77 -5.18
C LEU A 163 -19.43 -10.52 -5.41
N PRO A 164 -18.13 -10.65 -5.71
CA PRO A 164 -17.20 -9.51 -5.75
C PRO A 164 -17.59 -8.43 -6.77
N ASN A 165 -18.25 -8.78 -7.86
CA ASN A 165 -18.59 -7.81 -8.91
C ASN A 165 -19.92 -7.07 -8.63
N THR A 166 -20.48 -7.18 -7.43
CA THR A 166 -21.76 -6.54 -7.05
C THR A 166 -21.55 -5.29 -6.19
N GLU A 167 -22.41 -4.29 -6.36
CA GLU A 167 -22.42 -3.06 -5.55
C GLU A 167 -23.88 -2.64 -5.26
N PRO A 168 -24.23 -2.17 -4.04
CA PRO A 168 -25.55 -1.63 -3.73
C PRO A 168 -25.80 -0.28 -4.41
N VAL A 169 -26.97 -0.14 -5.04
CA VAL A 169 -27.39 1.06 -5.79
C VAL A 169 -28.80 1.46 -5.35
N LEU A 170 -29.08 2.76 -5.20
CA LEU A 170 -30.46 3.21 -4.99
C LEU A 170 -31.18 3.31 -6.33
N GLY A 171 -32.23 2.49 -6.49
CA GLY A 171 -33.03 2.41 -7.70
C GLY A 171 -34.21 3.37 -7.70
N ILE A 172 -34.35 4.16 -8.77
CA ILE A 172 -35.55 4.97 -9.03
C ILE A 172 -36.15 4.64 -10.40
N THR A 173 -37.40 4.21 -10.45
CA THR A 173 -38.00 3.71 -11.71
C THR A 173 -38.53 4.83 -12.62
N ILE A 174 -37.66 5.73 -13.11
CA ILE A 174 -38.08 6.96 -13.81
C ILE A 174 -37.21 7.28 -15.04
N GLY A 175 -37.85 7.41 -16.21
CA GLY A 175 -37.24 7.93 -17.43
C GLY A 175 -37.00 6.86 -18.50
N LYS A 176 -36.46 7.27 -19.65
CA LYS A 176 -35.96 6.35 -20.67
C LYS A 176 -34.45 6.23 -20.52
N PRO A 177 -33.87 5.03 -20.71
CA PRO A 177 -32.42 4.86 -20.76
C PRO A 177 -31.78 5.71 -21.86
N VAL A 178 -30.56 6.18 -21.59
CA VAL A 178 -29.67 6.84 -22.56
C VAL A 178 -28.43 5.99 -22.79
N ASP A 179 -27.65 6.34 -23.81
CA ASP A 179 -26.36 5.72 -24.11
C ASP A 179 -25.37 5.90 -22.94
N PRO A 180 -24.88 4.82 -22.32
CA PRO A 180 -23.94 4.88 -21.19
C PRO A 180 -22.54 5.38 -21.56
N LEU A 181 -22.16 5.33 -22.84
CA LEU A 181 -20.79 5.52 -23.28
C LEU A 181 -20.29 6.95 -23.02
N LEU A 182 -19.22 7.09 -22.23
CA LEU A 182 -18.42 8.32 -22.15
C LEU A 182 -17.28 8.27 -23.16
N LYS A 183 -17.24 9.27 -24.05
CA LYS A 183 -16.23 9.47 -25.07
C LYS A 183 -16.01 10.96 -25.29
N ASP A 184 -14.77 11.39 -25.49
CA ASP A 184 -14.39 12.80 -25.65
C ASP A 184 -14.93 13.68 -24.49
N ILE A 185 -14.81 13.16 -23.26
CA ILE A 185 -15.53 13.59 -22.04
C ILE A 185 -15.47 15.11 -21.85
N LYS A 186 -16.63 15.74 -21.60
CA LYS A 186 -16.69 17.12 -21.11
C LYS A 186 -17.17 17.17 -19.67
N VAL A 187 -16.34 17.73 -18.80
CA VAL A 187 -16.61 17.88 -17.37
C VAL A 187 -16.88 19.36 -17.07
N LEU A 188 -17.98 19.65 -16.37
CA LEU A 188 -18.18 20.94 -15.71
C LEU A 188 -17.83 20.78 -14.24
N LEU A 189 -16.69 21.34 -13.81
CA LEU A 189 -16.28 21.39 -12.42
C LEU A 189 -16.78 22.68 -11.78
N VAL A 190 -17.64 22.55 -10.78
CA VAL A 190 -18.19 23.64 -9.97
C VAL A 190 -17.61 23.53 -8.57
N LEU A 191 -16.73 24.45 -8.21
CA LEU A 191 -16.33 24.64 -6.81
C LEU A 191 -17.28 25.65 -6.16
N GLY A 192 -17.93 25.22 -5.08
CA GLY A 192 -18.72 26.06 -4.19
C GLY A 192 -17.84 26.80 -3.18
N SER A 193 -18.43 27.14 -2.03
CA SER A 193 -17.74 27.84 -0.96
C SER A 193 -16.78 26.93 -0.18
N ASP A 194 -15.59 27.45 0.11
CA ASP A 194 -14.53 26.89 0.97
C ASP A 194 -14.72 27.19 2.48
N GLU A 195 -15.90 27.73 2.86
CA GLU A 195 -16.19 28.07 4.25
C GLU A 195 -16.11 26.86 5.17
N GLY A 196 -15.71 27.07 6.43
CA GLY A 196 -15.42 25.96 7.35
C GLY A 196 -14.11 25.21 7.06
N GLY A 197 -13.38 25.55 5.98
CA GLY A 197 -12.04 25.03 5.70
C GLY A 197 -12.01 23.74 4.89
N LEU A 198 -12.88 23.61 3.88
CA LEU A 198 -12.81 22.52 2.90
C LEU A 198 -11.60 22.70 1.97
N ASP A 199 -10.86 21.64 1.67
CA ASP A 199 -9.76 21.67 0.69
C ASP A 199 -10.26 21.42 -0.75
N LEU A 200 -10.92 22.44 -1.31
CA LEU A 200 -11.37 22.43 -2.70
C LEU A 200 -10.21 22.46 -3.73
N SER A 201 -8.95 22.61 -3.29
CA SER A 201 -7.78 22.57 -4.17
C SER A 201 -7.37 21.13 -4.51
N ALA A 202 -7.52 20.20 -3.56
CA ALA A 202 -7.37 18.77 -3.81
C ALA A 202 -8.47 18.23 -4.74
N ASP A 203 -9.73 18.62 -4.52
CA ASP A 203 -10.85 18.27 -5.42
C ASP A 203 -10.59 18.73 -6.86
N GLU A 204 -10.13 19.98 -7.04
CA GLU A 204 -9.72 20.51 -8.34
C GLU A 204 -8.60 19.67 -8.97
N TYR A 205 -7.56 19.35 -8.19
CA TYR A 205 -6.43 18.57 -8.67
C TYR A 205 -6.87 17.20 -9.18
N PHE A 206 -7.60 16.41 -8.37
CA PHE A 206 -8.05 15.08 -8.78
C PHE A 206 -8.95 15.12 -10.01
N VAL A 207 -9.88 16.07 -10.11
CA VAL A 207 -10.70 16.23 -11.32
C VAL A 207 -9.85 16.65 -12.52
N SER A 208 -8.84 17.50 -12.32
CA SER A 208 -7.94 17.97 -13.39
C SER A 208 -7.18 16.84 -14.09
N GLU A 209 -6.87 15.76 -13.36
CA GLU A 209 -6.17 14.58 -13.85
C GLU A 209 -6.91 13.84 -14.98
N LEU A 210 -8.25 13.98 -15.06
CA LEU A 210 -9.02 13.47 -16.20
C LEU A 210 -8.56 14.09 -17.54
N SER A 211 -7.86 15.22 -17.53
CA SER A 211 -7.23 15.78 -18.73
C SER A 211 -6.19 14.84 -19.35
N LYS A 212 -5.53 13.98 -18.56
CA LYS A 212 -4.51 13.01 -19.02
C LYS A 212 -5.10 11.97 -19.98
N ILE A 213 -6.36 11.57 -19.75
CA ILE A 213 -7.13 10.67 -20.64
C ILE A 213 -7.93 11.43 -21.72
N GLY A 214 -7.69 12.74 -21.89
CA GLY A 214 -8.28 13.57 -22.93
C GLY A 214 -9.61 14.25 -22.57
N ALA A 215 -10.03 14.24 -21.30
CA ALA A 215 -11.21 14.99 -20.87
C ALA A 215 -11.01 16.51 -21.02
N ARG A 216 -12.11 17.23 -21.27
CA ARG A 216 -12.14 18.69 -21.36
C ARG A 216 -12.89 19.23 -20.16
N ILE A 217 -12.18 19.96 -19.30
CA ILE A 217 -12.71 20.42 -18.02
C ILE A 217 -12.98 21.92 -18.12
N GLN A 218 -14.23 22.33 -17.93
CA GLN A 218 -14.58 23.72 -17.68
C GLN A 218 -14.74 23.91 -16.17
N ARG A 219 -13.99 24.86 -15.62
CA ARG A 219 -14.04 25.24 -14.21
C ARG A 219 -14.96 26.44 -13.98
N LEU A 220 -15.72 26.42 -12.89
CA LEU A 220 -16.37 27.57 -12.26
C LEU A 220 -16.00 27.57 -10.77
N SER A 221 -15.54 28.71 -10.25
CA SER A 221 -15.14 28.86 -8.84
C SER A 221 -16.01 29.91 -8.17
N CYS A 222 -16.71 29.52 -7.11
CA CYS A 222 -17.69 30.34 -6.40
C CYS A 222 -18.62 31.14 -7.34
N PRO A 223 -19.24 30.51 -8.36
CA PRO A 223 -19.97 31.22 -9.41
C PRO A 223 -21.24 31.91 -8.87
N GLU A 224 -21.72 32.93 -9.59
CA GLU A 224 -23.09 33.40 -9.37
C GLU A 224 -24.12 32.37 -9.84
N PRO A 225 -25.31 32.28 -9.23
CA PRO A 225 -26.39 31.40 -9.72
C PRO A 225 -26.74 31.62 -11.19
N GLU A 226 -26.75 32.86 -11.67
CA GLU A 226 -26.99 33.21 -13.07
C GLU A 226 -25.86 32.79 -14.02
N GLU A 227 -24.62 32.74 -13.53
CA GLU A 227 -23.45 32.27 -14.27
C GLU A 227 -23.53 30.76 -14.45
N LEU A 228 -23.71 30.02 -13.35
CA LEU A 228 -23.91 28.57 -13.36
C LEU A 228 -25.11 28.17 -14.24
N TYR A 229 -26.24 28.87 -14.09
CA TYR A 229 -27.42 28.71 -14.96
C TYR A 229 -27.10 28.92 -16.43
N SER A 230 -26.33 29.96 -16.75
CA SER A 230 -25.98 30.32 -18.13
C SER A 230 -25.04 29.30 -18.76
N GLU A 231 -24.11 28.77 -17.97
CA GLU A 231 -23.09 27.82 -18.43
C GLU A 231 -23.69 26.45 -18.75
N ILE A 232 -24.40 25.86 -17.78
CA ILE A 232 -25.15 24.59 -17.92
C ILE A 232 -26.11 24.62 -19.12
N LYS A 233 -26.69 25.79 -19.41
CA LYS A 233 -27.66 25.97 -20.51
C LYS A 233 -27.02 26.18 -21.89
N ARG A 234 -25.81 26.75 -21.95
CA ARG A 234 -25.13 27.09 -23.22
C ARG A 234 -24.27 25.95 -23.74
N ASN A 235 -23.56 25.26 -22.85
CA ASN A 235 -22.54 24.30 -23.22
C ASN A 235 -22.95 22.86 -22.85
N PRO A 236 -22.76 21.87 -23.76
CA PRO A 236 -23.05 20.47 -23.47
C PRO A 236 -21.90 19.84 -22.67
N TYR A 237 -22.25 19.20 -21.55
CA TYR A 237 -21.35 18.44 -20.68
C TYR A 237 -21.81 16.99 -20.57
N ASP A 238 -20.86 16.07 -20.38
CA ASP A 238 -21.13 14.65 -20.12
C ASP A 238 -21.16 14.36 -18.61
N VAL A 239 -20.33 15.06 -17.84
CA VAL A 239 -20.21 14.95 -16.38
C VAL A 239 -20.35 16.32 -15.73
N LEU A 240 -21.16 16.41 -14.67
CA LEU A 240 -21.22 17.56 -13.76
C LEU A 240 -20.52 17.15 -12.46
N PHE A 241 -19.53 17.92 -12.04
CA PHE A 241 -18.82 17.73 -10.80
C PHE A 241 -19.08 18.92 -9.88
N PHE A 242 -19.51 18.67 -8.64
CA PHE A 242 -19.67 19.69 -7.60
C PHE A 242 -18.87 19.30 -6.36
N ALA A 243 -18.06 20.24 -5.86
CA ALA A 243 -17.38 20.14 -4.58
C ALA A 243 -17.66 21.41 -3.75
N GLY A 244 -17.90 21.24 -2.44
CA GLY A 244 -18.34 22.31 -1.54
C GLY A 244 -19.52 21.86 -0.68
N HIS A 245 -20.06 22.74 0.16
CA HIS A 245 -21.17 22.38 1.05
C HIS A 245 -22.48 22.11 0.29
N SER A 246 -23.14 20.99 0.62
CA SER A 246 -24.54 20.73 0.29
C SER A 246 -25.30 20.24 1.52
N LEU A 247 -26.60 20.56 1.57
CA LEU A 247 -27.53 19.99 2.53
C LEU A 247 -28.81 19.54 1.81
N SER A 248 -29.26 18.32 2.09
CA SER A 248 -30.62 17.88 1.80
C SER A 248 -31.58 18.55 2.80
N GLU A 249 -32.78 18.95 2.35
CA GLU A 249 -33.86 19.31 3.28
C GLU A 249 -34.28 18.10 4.12
N ALA A 250 -34.84 18.34 5.31
CA ALA A 250 -35.16 17.29 6.28
C ALA A 250 -36.16 16.23 5.77
N ASP A 251 -36.86 16.50 4.68
CA ASP A 251 -37.79 15.58 4.04
C ASP A 251 -37.21 14.89 2.77
N GLN A 252 -35.99 15.23 2.36
CA GLN A 252 -35.31 14.75 1.15
C GLN A 252 -36.04 15.05 -0.18
N ARG A 253 -36.87 16.10 -0.29
CA ARG A 253 -37.48 16.51 -1.57
C ARG A 253 -36.73 17.58 -2.36
N ASP A 254 -35.80 18.26 -1.71
CA ASP A 254 -35.01 19.35 -2.27
C ASP A 254 -33.61 19.32 -1.65
N GLY A 255 -32.67 20.00 -2.31
CA GLY A 255 -31.28 20.10 -1.87
C GLY A 255 -30.74 21.49 -2.12
N THR A 256 -29.96 21.99 -1.17
CA THR A 256 -29.29 23.29 -1.25
C THR A 256 -27.80 23.10 -1.44
N VAL A 257 -27.20 23.85 -2.36
CA VAL A 257 -25.74 23.93 -2.55
C VAL A 257 -25.23 25.32 -2.17
N LEU A 258 -24.07 25.38 -1.52
CA LEU A 258 -23.45 26.64 -1.11
C LEU A 258 -22.45 27.08 -2.19
N LEU A 259 -22.92 27.83 -3.18
CA LEU A 259 -22.03 28.36 -4.23
C LEU A 259 -21.09 29.45 -3.70
N LYS A 260 -21.48 30.16 -2.64
CA LYS A 260 -20.75 31.28 -2.06
C LYS A 260 -20.93 31.36 -0.54
N PRO A 261 -19.99 32.02 0.16
CA PRO A 261 -20.10 32.36 1.58
C PRO A 261 -21.50 32.85 1.99
N ASP A 262 -22.04 32.28 3.06
CA ASP A 262 -23.37 32.59 3.63
C ASP A 262 -24.56 32.59 2.62
N THR A 263 -24.40 32.03 1.42
CA THR A 263 -25.36 32.17 0.30
C THR A 263 -25.89 30.81 -0.16
N PRO A 264 -26.83 30.19 0.58
CA PRO A 264 -27.47 28.94 0.18
C PRO A 264 -28.28 29.10 -1.12
N VAL A 265 -28.01 28.24 -2.11
CA VAL A 265 -28.72 28.20 -3.40
C VAL A 265 -29.49 26.88 -3.49
N PRO A 266 -30.84 26.90 -3.45
CA PRO A 266 -31.65 25.72 -3.72
C PRO A 266 -31.36 25.18 -5.13
N ILE A 267 -31.43 23.87 -5.33
CA ILE A 267 -31.24 23.27 -6.66
C ILE A 267 -32.47 23.48 -7.55
N ASP A 268 -33.66 23.65 -6.97
CA ASP A 268 -34.95 23.76 -7.66
C ASP A 268 -34.95 24.81 -8.82
N PRO A 269 -34.42 26.04 -8.67
CA PRO A 269 -34.23 27.00 -9.76
C PRO A 269 -33.32 26.53 -10.91
N LEU A 270 -32.38 25.63 -10.66
CA LEU A 270 -31.44 25.10 -11.66
C LEU A 270 -32.01 23.89 -12.42
N ILE A 271 -33.09 23.27 -11.95
CA ILE A 271 -33.67 22.04 -12.52
C ILE A 271 -34.04 22.16 -14.00
N ASP A 272 -34.55 23.31 -14.46
CA ASP A 272 -34.87 23.51 -15.88
C ASP A 272 -33.60 23.56 -16.77
N SER A 273 -32.50 24.13 -16.26
CA SER A 273 -31.20 24.12 -16.96
C SER A 273 -30.54 22.74 -16.91
N LEU A 274 -30.57 22.06 -15.77
CA LEU A 274 -30.07 20.69 -15.63
C LEU A 274 -30.85 19.70 -16.51
N ARG A 275 -32.16 19.91 -16.71
CA ARG A 275 -32.98 19.17 -17.67
C ARG A 275 -32.63 19.47 -19.13
N ILE A 276 -32.11 20.67 -19.43
CA ILE A 276 -31.54 20.98 -20.75
C ILE A 276 -30.19 20.29 -20.91
N ALA A 277 -29.32 20.31 -19.89
CA ALA A 277 -28.03 19.63 -19.91
C ALA A 277 -28.15 18.10 -20.07
N SER A 278 -29.07 17.45 -19.35
CA SER A 278 -29.41 16.02 -19.51
C SER A 278 -29.78 15.70 -20.97
N LYS A 279 -30.64 16.51 -21.59
CA LYS A 279 -30.99 16.35 -23.02
C LYS A 279 -29.82 16.63 -23.99
N ASN A 280 -28.82 17.37 -23.54
CA ASN A 280 -27.66 17.77 -24.34
C ASN A 280 -26.43 16.85 -24.12
N GLY A 281 -26.51 15.83 -23.25
CA GLY A 281 -25.46 14.82 -23.06
C GLY A 281 -25.07 14.50 -21.61
N LEU A 282 -25.58 15.24 -20.62
CA LEU A 282 -25.19 15.05 -19.21
C LEU A 282 -25.67 13.69 -18.69
N LYS A 283 -24.72 12.79 -18.41
CA LYS A 283 -24.96 11.40 -18.01
C LYS A 283 -24.76 11.17 -16.52
N LEU A 284 -23.69 11.74 -15.96
CA LEU A 284 -23.30 11.56 -14.57
C LEU A 284 -23.23 12.92 -13.87
N ALA A 285 -23.77 12.99 -12.65
CA ALA A 285 -23.50 14.10 -11.74
C ALA A 285 -22.90 13.58 -10.44
N ILE A 286 -21.77 14.16 -10.01
CA ILE A 286 -21.06 13.79 -8.79
C ILE A 286 -21.11 14.98 -7.86
N PHE A 287 -21.59 14.76 -6.64
CA PHE A 287 -21.66 15.75 -5.58
C PHE A 287 -20.76 15.29 -4.44
N ASN A 288 -19.52 15.80 -4.43
CA ASN A 288 -18.55 15.55 -3.38
C ASN A 288 -18.84 16.48 -2.20
N SER A 289 -19.95 16.22 -1.52
CA SER A 289 -20.57 17.16 -0.57
C SER A 289 -21.42 16.45 0.47
N CYS A 290 -21.56 17.07 1.65
CA CYS A 290 -21.89 16.38 2.89
C CYS A 290 -23.18 15.53 2.88
N ASP A 291 -24.33 16.03 2.42
CA ASP A 291 -25.56 15.22 2.24
C ASP A 291 -26.17 15.49 0.87
N GLY A 292 -26.44 14.41 0.11
CA GLY A 292 -26.97 14.49 -1.26
C GLY A 292 -28.17 13.60 -1.59
N LEU A 293 -28.79 12.87 -0.65
CA LEU A 293 -29.89 11.95 -1.01
C LEU A 293 -31.17 12.65 -1.50
N GLY A 294 -31.51 13.83 -0.94
CA GLY A 294 -32.64 14.64 -1.43
C GLY A 294 -32.32 15.38 -2.72
N LEU A 295 -31.05 15.75 -2.90
CA LEU A 295 -30.53 16.30 -4.13
C LEU A 295 -30.61 15.26 -5.27
N ALA A 296 -30.17 14.02 -5.03
CA ALA A 296 -30.21 12.93 -6.00
C ALA A 296 -31.63 12.66 -6.52
N ASP A 297 -32.63 12.58 -5.64
CA ASP A 297 -34.03 12.39 -6.03
C ASP A 297 -34.50 13.48 -7.00
N THR A 298 -34.16 14.73 -6.72
CA THR A 298 -34.56 15.89 -7.53
C THR A 298 -33.84 15.89 -8.88
N LEU A 299 -32.56 15.54 -8.92
CA LEU A 299 -31.77 15.44 -10.14
C LEU A 299 -32.23 14.28 -11.06
N LEU A 300 -32.48 13.12 -10.48
CA LEU A 300 -32.98 11.93 -11.19
C LEU A 300 -34.44 12.12 -11.64
N SER A 301 -35.31 12.61 -10.75
CA SER A 301 -36.75 12.72 -11.00
C SER A 301 -37.14 13.96 -11.80
N ASN A 302 -36.54 15.12 -11.53
CA ASN A 302 -36.99 16.40 -12.11
C ASN A 302 -36.05 16.89 -13.21
N ALA A 303 -34.73 16.78 -13.04
CA ALA A 303 -33.75 17.11 -14.08
C ALA A 303 -33.50 15.96 -15.08
N LYS A 304 -33.85 14.72 -14.74
CA LYS A 304 -33.63 13.51 -15.57
C LYS A 304 -32.16 13.25 -15.89
N ILE A 305 -31.25 13.53 -14.95
CA ILE A 305 -29.87 13.07 -15.05
C ILE A 305 -29.87 11.54 -14.89
N PRO A 306 -29.18 10.75 -15.76
CA PRO A 306 -29.23 9.28 -15.71
C PRO A 306 -28.70 8.65 -14.42
N SER A 307 -27.58 9.15 -13.90
CA SER A 307 -26.91 8.63 -12.71
C SER A 307 -26.37 9.78 -11.84
N VAL A 308 -26.48 9.64 -10.52
CA VAL A 308 -26.02 10.62 -9.54
C VAL A 308 -25.24 9.92 -8.43
N LEU A 309 -24.04 10.41 -8.12
CA LEU A 309 -23.17 9.91 -7.04
C LEU A 309 -23.14 10.93 -5.89
N VAL A 310 -23.53 10.47 -4.69
CA VAL A 310 -23.75 11.28 -3.48
C VAL A 310 -23.39 10.49 -2.21
N PHE A 311 -23.29 11.19 -1.08
CA PHE A 311 -23.23 10.58 0.25
C PHE A 311 -24.61 10.48 0.93
N ARG A 312 -24.81 9.43 1.75
CA ARG A 312 -26.08 9.13 2.46
C ARG A 312 -26.36 10.04 3.66
N GLU A 313 -25.30 10.50 4.31
CA GLU A 313 -25.28 11.32 5.54
C GLU A 313 -24.06 12.26 5.49
N PRO A 314 -24.08 13.40 6.22
CA PRO A 314 -22.95 14.32 6.38
C PRO A 314 -21.60 13.62 6.61
N VAL A 315 -20.63 13.86 5.72
CA VAL A 315 -19.28 13.29 5.79
C VAL A 315 -18.23 14.34 6.18
N PRO A 316 -17.14 13.96 6.88
CA PRO A 316 -15.94 14.79 6.99
C PRO A 316 -15.30 15.04 5.61
N ASP A 317 -14.69 16.21 5.42
CA ASP A 317 -14.01 16.62 4.18
C ASP A 317 -12.99 15.58 3.69
N GLU A 318 -12.26 14.99 4.63
CA GLU A 318 -11.28 13.93 4.35
C GLU A 318 -11.90 12.68 3.71
N VAL A 319 -13.10 12.26 4.12
CA VAL A 319 -13.80 11.10 3.53
C VAL A 319 -14.24 11.43 2.12
N ALA A 320 -14.78 12.63 1.89
CA ALA A 320 -15.16 13.10 0.56
C ALA A 320 -13.95 13.16 -0.38
N ARG A 321 -12.86 13.78 0.07
CA ARG A 321 -11.59 13.91 -0.65
C ARG A 321 -10.96 12.55 -0.99
N LYS A 322 -10.87 11.63 -0.02
CA LYS A 322 -10.27 10.30 -0.23
C LYS A 322 -11.15 9.42 -1.11
N PHE A 323 -12.47 9.47 -0.93
CA PHE A 323 -13.40 8.77 -1.82
C PHE A 323 -13.26 9.25 -3.26
N LEU A 324 -13.19 10.57 -3.46
CA LEU A 324 -13.04 11.16 -4.78
C LEU A 324 -11.74 10.73 -5.46
N GLN A 325 -10.62 10.78 -4.73
CA GLN A 325 -9.33 10.30 -5.22
C GLN A 325 -9.46 8.86 -5.76
N CYS A 326 -9.84 7.93 -4.88
CA CYS A 326 -9.93 6.52 -5.24
C CYS A 326 -10.96 6.29 -6.37
N PHE A 327 -12.10 6.98 -6.36
CA PHE A 327 -13.10 6.85 -7.42
C PHE A 327 -12.59 7.30 -8.79
N LEU A 328 -11.85 8.41 -8.87
CA LEU A 328 -11.32 8.91 -10.13
C LEU A 328 -10.14 8.08 -10.65
N GLU A 329 -9.28 7.57 -9.77
CA GLU A 329 -8.25 6.57 -10.13
C GLU A 329 -8.90 5.36 -10.82
N GLU A 330 -9.90 4.76 -10.18
CA GLU A 330 -10.58 3.57 -10.70
C GLU A 330 -11.38 3.85 -11.97
N PHE A 331 -12.18 4.91 -12.00
CA PHE A 331 -13.05 5.23 -13.13
C PHE A 331 -12.25 5.71 -14.37
N SER A 332 -11.12 6.40 -14.17
CA SER A 332 -10.24 6.82 -15.27
C SER A 332 -9.40 5.68 -15.84
N SER A 333 -9.21 4.57 -15.11
CA SER A 333 -8.61 3.33 -15.62
C SER A 333 -9.49 2.58 -16.63
N GLY A 334 -10.75 2.99 -16.79
CA GLY A 334 -11.72 2.35 -17.68
C GLY A 334 -12.66 1.36 -16.99
N LYS A 335 -12.57 1.18 -15.66
CA LYS A 335 -13.53 0.35 -14.91
C LYS A 335 -14.97 0.95 -15.02
N PRO A 336 -16.01 0.10 -15.06
CA PRO A 336 -17.40 0.56 -15.02
C PRO A 336 -17.76 1.30 -13.72
N LEU A 337 -18.76 2.20 -13.77
CA LEU A 337 -19.13 3.10 -12.66
C LEU A 337 -19.32 2.40 -11.31
N PHE A 338 -20.03 1.27 -11.27
CA PHE A 338 -20.37 0.58 -10.02
C PHE A 338 -19.16 -0.14 -9.41
N LEU A 339 -18.27 -0.71 -10.23
CA LEU A 339 -17.01 -1.27 -9.72
C LEU A 339 -16.07 -0.17 -9.23
N SER A 340 -16.00 0.96 -9.94
CA SER A 340 -15.19 2.11 -9.52
C SER A 340 -15.65 2.67 -8.17
N VAL A 341 -16.98 2.73 -7.94
CA VAL A 341 -17.53 3.12 -6.62
C VAL A 341 -17.28 2.04 -5.57
N ARG A 342 -17.40 0.75 -5.91
CA ARG A 342 -17.11 -0.35 -4.99
C ARG A 342 -15.67 -0.29 -4.47
N GLU A 343 -14.69 -0.20 -5.36
CA GLU A 343 -13.28 -0.20 -4.96
C GLU A 343 -12.91 1.08 -4.20
N ALA A 344 -13.40 2.24 -4.64
CA ALA A 344 -13.24 3.48 -3.89
C ALA A 344 -13.85 3.39 -2.48
N ARG A 345 -15.03 2.76 -2.34
CA ARG A 345 -15.72 2.55 -1.05
C ARG A 345 -14.99 1.53 -0.17
N ASN A 346 -14.39 0.48 -0.74
CA ASN A 346 -13.58 -0.49 0.00
C ASN A 346 -12.31 0.18 0.56
N ARG A 347 -11.62 1.00 -0.25
CA ARG A 347 -10.44 1.80 0.14
C ARG A 347 -10.73 2.89 1.19
N LEU A 348 -12.00 3.15 1.54
CA LEU A 348 -12.35 4.00 2.70
C LEU A 348 -12.27 3.25 4.05
N ARG A 349 -12.21 1.92 4.09
CA ARG A 349 -12.17 1.15 5.35
C ARG A 349 -10.96 1.48 6.20
N PHE A 350 -9.82 1.79 5.58
CA PHE A 350 -8.64 2.32 6.27
C PHE A 350 -8.96 3.54 7.17
N LEU A 351 -9.85 4.43 6.71
CA LEU A 351 -10.28 5.59 7.52
C LEU A 351 -11.18 5.18 8.69
N GLU A 352 -11.83 4.02 8.66
CA GLU A 352 -12.75 3.55 9.71
C GLU A 352 -12.00 3.08 10.97
N PHE A 353 -10.79 2.52 10.79
CA PHE A 353 -10.05 1.80 11.84
C PHE A 353 -8.67 2.39 12.21
N ARG A 354 -8.20 3.44 11.51
CA ARG A 354 -6.91 4.09 11.82
C ARG A 354 -6.80 4.58 13.29
N ALA A 355 -5.61 4.49 13.88
CA ALA A 355 -5.34 4.92 15.25
C ALA A 355 -5.63 6.41 15.51
N GLU A 356 -5.27 7.31 14.59
CA GLU A 356 -5.51 8.75 14.74
C GLU A 356 -6.81 9.22 14.11
N ASN A 357 -7.72 9.76 14.93
CA ASN A 357 -9.03 10.29 14.49
C ASN A 357 -9.77 9.33 13.52
N PRO A 358 -10.05 8.07 13.91
CA PRO A 358 -10.82 7.15 13.08
C PRO A 358 -12.17 7.77 12.70
N LEU A 359 -12.67 7.38 11.55
CA LEU A 359 -13.92 7.83 10.94
C LEU A 359 -14.82 6.61 10.69
N PRO A 360 -15.39 6.00 11.76
CA PRO A 360 -16.25 4.84 11.67
C PRO A 360 -17.33 5.00 10.60
N SER A 361 -17.66 3.90 9.93
CA SER A 361 -18.70 3.87 8.90
C SER A 361 -18.44 4.74 7.65
N ALA A 362 -17.23 5.30 7.44
CA ALA A 362 -16.88 6.05 6.22
C ALA A 362 -17.22 5.29 4.92
N SER A 363 -16.99 3.98 4.87
CA SER A 363 -17.32 3.10 3.74
C SER A 363 -18.83 2.87 3.55
N TRP A 364 -19.68 3.30 4.48
CA TRP A 364 -21.14 3.16 4.34
C TRP A 364 -21.77 4.32 3.58
N LEU A 365 -21.05 5.44 3.44
CA LEU A 365 -21.61 6.73 3.09
C LEU A 365 -21.77 6.95 1.57
N PRO A 366 -20.81 6.59 0.69
CA PRO A 366 -20.98 6.76 -0.75
C PRO A 366 -22.11 5.87 -1.31
N ILE A 367 -22.89 6.39 -2.27
CA ILE A 367 -23.82 5.58 -3.06
C ILE A 367 -24.15 6.20 -4.43
N VAL A 368 -24.28 5.32 -5.43
CA VAL A 368 -24.89 5.69 -6.70
C VAL A 368 -26.41 5.60 -6.58
N CYS A 369 -27.09 6.66 -7.02
CA CYS A 369 -28.51 6.71 -7.27
C CYS A 369 -28.73 6.72 -8.79
N GLN A 370 -29.45 5.72 -9.32
CA GLN A 370 -29.60 5.54 -10.77
C GLN A 370 -30.96 4.92 -11.11
N ASN A 371 -31.46 5.19 -12.32
CA ASN A 371 -32.62 4.49 -12.85
C ASN A 371 -32.30 3.00 -13.07
N SER A 372 -33.08 2.09 -12.48
CA SER A 372 -32.88 0.62 -12.57
C SER A 372 -32.97 0.04 -13.99
N SER A 373 -33.40 0.83 -14.97
CA SER A 373 -33.37 0.50 -16.41
C SER A 373 -32.23 1.15 -17.21
N GLN A 374 -31.49 2.09 -16.62
CA GLN A 374 -30.33 2.75 -17.25
C GLN A 374 -29.14 1.79 -17.29
N PRO A 375 -28.53 1.51 -18.46
CA PRO A 375 -27.23 0.86 -18.54
C PRO A 375 -26.17 1.58 -17.72
N GLU A 376 -25.29 0.81 -17.09
CA GLU A 376 -24.12 1.33 -16.36
C GLU A 376 -23.25 2.22 -17.25
N ILE A 377 -22.86 3.38 -16.72
CA ILE A 377 -21.95 4.32 -17.37
C ILE A 377 -20.53 3.77 -17.32
N PHE A 378 -19.81 3.85 -18.43
CA PHE A 378 -18.40 3.46 -18.52
C PHE A 378 -17.63 4.37 -19.48
N LEU A 379 -16.32 4.40 -19.29
CA LEU A 379 -15.38 5.18 -20.09
C LEU A 379 -14.83 4.34 -21.25
N GLN A 380 -14.86 4.88 -22.47
CA GLN A 380 -14.00 4.38 -23.54
C GLN A 380 -12.67 5.14 -23.54
N LEU A 381 -11.61 4.45 -23.15
CA LEU A 381 -10.25 4.95 -23.29
C LEU A 381 -9.88 5.18 -24.77
N PRO A 382 -9.00 6.16 -25.06
CA PRO A 382 -8.33 6.23 -26.35
C PRO A 382 -7.62 4.90 -26.62
N ALA A 383 -7.66 4.41 -27.86
CA ALA A 383 -6.82 3.27 -28.24
C ALA A 383 -5.34 3.65 -28.00
N PRO A 384 -4.50 2.74 -27.47
CA PRO A 384 -3.06 2.99 -27.39
C PRO A 384 -2.57 3.36 -28.79
N ALA A 385 -1.82 4.46 -28.88
CA ALA A 385 -1.33 4.94 -30.17
C ALA A 385 -0.50 3.83 -30.84
N ASP A 386 -0.81 3.52 -32.10
CA ASP A 386 -0.04 2.54 -32.87
C ASP A 386 1.46 2.85 -32.74
N PRO A 387 2.31 1.84 -32.45
CA PRO A 387 3.75 2.07 -32.32
C PRO A 387 4.25 2.69 -33.63
N VAL A 388 4.76 3.92 -33.55
CA VAL A 388 5.29 4.66 -34.69
C VAL A 388 6.35 3.78 -35.35
N PRO A 389 6.22 3.42 -36.65
CA PRO A 389 7.19 2.55 -37.30
C PRO A 389 8.59 3.16 -37.23
N THR A 390 9.47 2.53 -36.46
CA THR A 390 10.89 2.88 -36.41
C THR A 390 11.51 2.51 -37.74
N ASP A 391 11.68 3.50 -38.61
CA ASP A 391 12.32 3.36 -39.92
C ASP A 391 13.84 3.17 -39.72
N VAL A 392 14.23 1.93 -39.39
CA VAL A 392 15.62 1.53 -39.19
C VAL A 392 16.30 1.47 -40.56
N GLN A 393 16.99 2.55 -40.93
CA GLN A 393 17.96 2.50 -42.01
C GLN A 393 19.19 1.70 -41.58
N GLU A 394 19.22 0.42 -41.97
CA GLU A 394 20.42 -0.41 -41.93
C GLU A 394 21.58 0.28 -42.66
N SER A 395 22.64 0.65 -41.93
CA SER A 395 23.89 1.07 -42.56
C SER A 395 24.75 -0.18 -42.84
N ALA A 396 24.91 -0.48 -44.13
CA ALA A 396 25.57 -1.68 -44.59
C ALA A 396 27.06 -1.72 -44.18
N SER A 397 27.52 -2.93 -43.85
CA SER A 397 28.91 -3.22 -43.49
C SER A 397 29.90 -2.89 -44.62
N VAL A 398 31.01 -2.24 -44.28
CA VAL A 398 32.18 -2.14 -45.16
C VAL A 398 33.41 -2.60 -44.37
N ASN A 399 33.98 -3.72 -44.80
CA ASN A 399 35.14 -4.32 -44.16
C ASN A 399 36.42 -4.00 -44.95
N SER A 400 37.44 -3.52 -44.23
CA SER A 400 38.87 -3.38 -44.59
C SER A 400 39.31 -3.17 -46.07
N GLN A 401 39.97 -2.03 -46.34
CA GLN A 401 41.28 -2.02 -47.05
C GLN A 401 41.99 -0.64 -47.08
N LEU A 402 43.33 -0.71 -47.06
CA LEU A 402 44.32 0.27 -47.60
C LEU A 402 44.53 1.64 -46.92
N LEU A 403 45.44 1.63 -45.95
CA LEU A 403 46.75 2.32 -46.00
C LEU A 403 46.87 3.73 -46.65
N SER A 404 47.05 4.72 -45.76
CA SER A 404 48.28 5.53 -45.65
C SER A 404 48.51 6.79 -46.53
N LEU A 405 49.18 7.78 -45.90
CA LEU A 405 49.95 8.90 -46.50
C LEU A 405 49.15 9.99 -47.26
N SER A 406 49.51 11.28 -47.28
CA SER A 406 50.43 12.08 -46.44
C SER A 406 50.39 13.57 -46.84
N GLN A 407 50.67 14.49 -45.89
CA GLN A 407 51.16 15.88 -46.12
C GLN A 407 50.24 16.91 -46.85
N ARG A 408 50.46 18.24 -46.82
CA ARG A 408 50.89 19.24 -45.78
C ARG A 408 50.84 20.67 -46.42
N TRP A 409 50.57 21.73 -45.61
CA TRP A 409 50.90 23.18 -45.82
C TRP A 409 49.95 24.20 -46.54
N ILE A 410 49.73 25.33 -45.82
CA ILE A 410 49.72 26.78 -46.24
C ILE A 410 48.43 27.46 -46.82
N ALA A 411 47.63 28.02 -45.88
CA ALA A 411 47.43 29.45 -45.54
C ALA A 411 46.87 30.53 -46.52
N ARG A 412 46.13 31.49 -45.89
CA ARG A 412 45.81 32.89 -46.30
C ARG A 412 44.86 33.04 -47.52
N SER A 413 43.86 33.93 -47.58
CA SER A 413 43.22 34.92 -46.68
C SER A 413 41.74 35.10 -47.17
N SER A 414 40.81 35.95 -46.70
CA SER A 414 40.85 37.21 -45.92
C SER A 414 39.52 37.44 -45.17
N ALA A 415 39.42 38.53 -44.39
CA ALA A 415 38.17 38.98 -43.73
C ALA A 415 37.44 40.10 -44.52
N ALA A 416 36.10 40.17 -44.40
CA ALA A 416 35.30 41.41 -44.20
C ALA A 416 33.79 41.18 -44.42
N ALA A 417 33.03 40.72 -43.41
CA ALA A 417 31.55 40.71 -43.46
C ALA A 417 30.80 40.63 -42.11
N PHE A 418 31.41 40.99 -40.96
CA PHE A 418 30.73 40.91 -39.64
C PHE A 418 30.98 42.13 -38.73
N ILE A 419 30.71 43.35 -39.24
CA ILE A 419 30.59 44.56 -38.41
C ILE A 419 29.34 45.34 -38.84
N LEU A 420 28.15 44.86 -38.45
CA LEU A 420 26.91 45.66 -38.43
C LEU A 420 25.83 45.18 -37.44
N ALA A 421 26.14 44.29 -36.50
CA ALA A 421 25.17 43.72 -35.54
C ALA A 421 25.46 44.06 -34.06
N SER A 422 26.56 44.75 -33.76
CA SER A 422 27.09 44.94 -32.40
C SER A 422 26.80 46.32 -31.77
N LEU A 423 25.97 47.17 -32.38
CA LEU A 423 25.75 48.56 -31.92
C LEU A 423 24.33 48.90 -31.45
N VAL A 424 23.43 47.92 -31.29
CA VAL A 424 22.05 48.15 -30.80
C VAL A 424 21.80 47.53 -29.41
N PHE A 425 22.68 46.64 -28.93
CA PHE A 425 22.44 45.86 -27.71
C PHE A 425 22.96 46.48 -26.40
N VAL A 426 23.63 47.65 -26.45
CA VAL A 426 24.39 48.21 -25.31
C VAL A 426 23.68 49.39 -24.61
N THR A 427 22.61 49.95 -25.18
CA THR A 427 21.93 51.16 -24.64
C THR A 427 20.60 50.92 -23.93
N LEU A 428 20.14 49.67 -23.79
CA LEU A 428 18.86 49.33 -23.12
C LEU A 428 18.98 48.37 -21.92
N ARG A 429 20.18 48.21 -21.34
CA ARG A 429 20.36 47.71 -19.97
C ARG A 429 20.91 48.79 -19.05
N LEU A 430 20.03 49.71 -18.64
CA LEU A 430 20.08 50.42 -17.36
C LEU A 430 18.72 51.14 -17.16
N ARG A 431 17.99 50.80 -16.09
CA ARG A 431 16.60 51.20 -15.75
C ARG A 431 15.46 50.52 -16.54
N GLN A 432 14.99 49.38 -16.03
CA GLN A 432 13.79 49.34 -15.18
C GLN A 432 13.76 48.05 -14.36
N SER A 433 13.02 48.04 -13.25
CA SER A 433 13.15 47.08 -12.16
C SER A 433 11.88 46.25 -11.94
N ARG A 434 12.07 45.01 -11.46
CA ARG A 434 11.09 44.11 -10.81
C ARG A 434 9.94 43.59 -11.69
N SER A 435 10.08 42.33 -12.10
CA SER A 435 9.12 41.23 -11.87
C SER A 435 9.87 39.89 -12.06
N PRO A 436 9.67 38.86 -11.22
CA PRO A 436 10.34 37.58 -11.40
C PRO A 436 9.74 36.83 -12.59
N THR A 437 10.59 36.35 -13.49
CA THR A 437 10.18 35.43 -14.57
C THR A 437 10.52 34.02 -14.13
N GLN A 438 9.53 33.13 -14.11
CA GLN A 438 9.72 31.73 -13.73
C GLN A 438 10.67 31.03 -14.71
N THR A 439 11.67 30.35 -14.16
CA THR A 439 12.52 29.43 -14.91
C THR A 439 11.71 28.18 -15.24
N GLN A 440 11.73 27.72 -16.49
CA GLN A 440 11.14 26.43 -16.84
C GLN A 440 12.09 25.30 -16.39
N THR A 441 11.70 24.59 -15.34
CA THR A 441 12.25 23.28 -14.97
C THR A 441 11.47 22.17 -15.71
N PRO A 442 12.09 21.06 -16.12
CA PRO A 442 11.33 19.91 -16.64
C PRO A 442 10.51 19.31 -15.50
N SER A 443 9.19 19.21 -15.67
CA SER A 443 8.30 18.59 -14.68
C SER A 443 8.34 17.07 -14.79
N VAL A 444 9.22 16.43 -14.03
CA VAL A 444 9.05 15.02 -13.65
C VAL A 444 7.88 14.96 -12.68
N SER A 445 6.94 14.03 -12.90
CA SER A 445 5.82 13.79 -12.01
C SER A 445 6.31 13.02 -10.78
N VAL A 446 6.44 13.72 -9.66
CA VAL A 446 6.71 13.11 -8.35
C VAL A 446 5.42 12.46 -7.85
N VAL A 447 5.47 11.16 -7.59
CA VAL A 447 4.43 10.39 -6.89
C VAL A 447 4.38 10.88 -5.43
N SER A 448 3.28 10.77 -4.69
CA SER A 448 3.34 11.10 -3.26
C SER A 448 4.08 9.98 -2.53
N ASP A 449 5.25 10.31 -1.97
CA ASP A 449 6.17 9.38 -1.32
C ASP A 449 5.69 9.02 0.10
N ASP A 450 4.42 8.61 0.23
CA ASP A 450 3.76 8.41 1.52
C ASP A 450 4.23 7.16 2.29
N PHE A 451 5.09 6.36 1.68
CA PHE A 451 5.66 5.11 2.19
C PHE A 451 7.19 5.16 2.20
N MET A 452 7.81 6.35 2.11
CA MET A 452 9.26 6.51 2.21
C MET A 452 9.68 7.63 3.17
N SER A 453 10.90 7.51 3.70
CA SER A 453 11.53 8.54 4.52
C SER A 453 13.06 8.45 4.47
N ALA A 454 13.70 9.60 4.27
CA ALA A 454 15.14 9.77 4.52
C ALA A 454 15.42 10.39 5.90
N GLY A 455 14.37 10.68 6.67
CA GLY A 455 14.42 11.47 7.91
C GLY A 455 13.32 12.52 8.02
N ASN A 456 12.48 12.69 7.00
CA ASN A 456 11.41 13.67 6.91
C ASN A 456 10.01 13.14 7.31
N ARG A 457 9.90 11.87 7.71
CA ARG A 457 8.68 11.20 8.15
C ARG A 457 9.00 10.16 9.23
N LEU A 458 8.02 9.85 10.07
CA LEU A 458 8.04 8.76 11.04
C LEU A 458 7.52 7.47 10.38
N LEU A 459 8.25 6.36 10.53
CA LEU A 459 7.88 5.04 10.06
C LEU A 459 7.75 4.02 11.21
N LEU A 460 8.67 4.02 12.19
CA LEU A 460 8.54 3.17 13.39
C LEU A 460 7.80 3.93 14.49
N THR A 461 6.51 3.62 14.63
CA THR A 461 5.59 4.24 15.60
C THR A 461 5.89 3.83 17.03
N SER A 462 6.33 2.59 17.27
CA SER A 462 6.54 2.05 18.63
C SER A 462 7.59 2.80 19.46
N GLU A 463 8.64 3.35 18.83
CA GLU A 463 9.78 4.03 19.50
C GLU A 463 9.65 5.57 19.51
N THR A 464 8.44 6.09 19.30
CA THR A 464 8.25 7.53 19.05
C THR A 464 8.41 8.39 20.31
N ASN A 465 9.26 9.41 20.21
CA ASN A 465 9.41 10.43 21.26
C ASN A 465 9.46 11.86 20.68
N VAL A 466 9.27 12.86 21.54
CA VAL A 466 9.20 14.29 21.19
C VAL A 466 10.51 14.83 20.57
N ALA A 467 11.65 14.20 20.83
CA ALA A 467 12.91 14.58 20.18
C ALA A 467 13.01 13.99 18.75
N LYS A 468 12.56 12.74 18.54
CA LYS A 468 12.44 12.12 17.20
C LYS A 468 11.57 12.96 16.26
N VAL A 469 10.38 13.37 16.71
CA VAL A 469 9.46 14.22 15.93
C VAL A 469 10.09 15.58 15.59
N ARG A 470 10.77 16.24 16.54
CA ARG A 470 11.53 17.47 16.26
C ARG A 470 12.67 17.27 15.26
N GLY A 471 13.36 16.13 15.32
CA GLY A 471 14.40 15.76 14.35
C GLY A 471 13.83 15.63 12.95
N ILE A 472 12.67 14.97 12.84
CA ILE A 472 11.92 14.81 11.60
C ILE A 472 11.48 16.17 11.03
N GLU A 473 10.88 17.04 11.84
CA GLU A 473 10.51 18.40 11.44
C GLU A 473 11.73 19.23 10.99
N ALA A 474 12.84 19.15 11.72
CA ALA A 474 14.06 19.88 11.37
C ALA A 474 14.67 19.37 10.05
N TYR A 475 14.71 18.05 9.85
CA TYR A 475 15.20 17.43 8.62
C TYR A 475 14.34 17.82 7.41
N ALA A 476 13.00 17.77 7.54
CA ALA A 476 12.08 18.22 6.51
C ALA A 476 12.24 19.71 6.14
N ASN A 477 12.65 20.55 7.10
CA ASN A 477 12.97 21.97 6.91
C ASN A 477 14.42 22.24 6.44
N GLN A 478 15.23 21.20 6.18
CA GLN A 478 16.65 21.30 5.85
C GLN A 478 17.52 21.95 6.95
N ASP A 479 17.04 21.96 8.21
CA ASP A 479 17.82 22.34 9.38
C ASP A 479 18.64 21.14 9.87
N TRP A 480 19.74 20.86 9.17
CA TRP A 480 20.59 19.71 9.47
C TRP A 480 21.22 19.77 10.87
N GLU A 481 21.50 20.97 11.40
CA GLU A 481 22.05 21.10 12.75
C GLU A 481 20.98 20.82 13.82
N GLY A 482 19.76 21.35 13.63
CA GLY A 482 18.61 21.03 14.47
C GLY A 482 18.24 19.55 14.43
N ALA A 483 18.24 18.93 13.24
CA ALA A 483 17.97 17.51 13.04
C ALA A 483 18.98 16.63 13.78
N ILE A 484 20.29 16.86 13.59
CA ILE A 484 21.35 16.13 14.30
C ILE A 484 21.21 16.27 15.82
N ALA A 485 20.92 17.48 16.32
CA ALA A 485 20.75 17.70 17.76
C ALA A 485 19.54 16.95 18.32
N ALA A 486 18.40 16.99 17.62
CA ALA A 486 17.16 16.35 18.05
C ALA A 486 17.19 14.82 17.91
N PHE A 487 17.82 14.26 16.87
CA PHE A 487 18.04 12.81 16.77
C PHE A 487 19.04 12.30 17.82
N ARG A 488 20.10 13.04 18.16
CA ARG A 488 20.97 12.71 19.31
C ARG A 488 20.21 12.74 20.63
N GLU A 489 19.30 13.71 20.83
CA GLU A 489 18.45 13.77 22.01
C GLU A 489 17.46 12.57 22.06
N SER A 490 16.88 12.19 20.91
CA SER A 490 16.03 10.99 20.76
C SER A 490 16.77 9.73 21.16
N LEU A 491 17.97 9.51 20.61
CA LEU A 491 18.78 8.31 20.83
C LEU A 491 19.37 8.22 22.25
N ASN A 492 19.39 9.33 22.99
CA ASN A 492 19.73 9.36 24.41
C ASN A 492 18.51 9.06 25.31
N LEU A 493 17.29 9.12 24.79
CA LEU A 493 16.07 8.68 25.48
C LEU A 493 15.77 7.21 25.18
N GLU A 494 15.84 6.82 23.90
CA GLU A 494 15.66 5.46 23.42
C GLU A 494 16.75 5.12 22.40
N GLN A 495 17.70 4.27 22.81
CA GLN A 495 18.90 3.96 22.04
C GLN A 495 18.68 2.82 21.03
N ASN A 496 17.66 1.97 21.24
CA ASN A 496 17.33 0.83 20.39
C ASN A 496 16.42 1.21 19.20
N ASP A 497 16.47 2.48 18.76
CA ASP A 497 15.72 3.01 17.62
C ASP A 497 16.60 3.06 16.35
N PRO A 498 16.59 2.02 15.49
CA PRO A 498 17.43 1.98 14.30
C PRO A 498 16.98 2.97 13.22
N GLU A 499 15.72 3.41 13.21
CA GLU A 499 15.24 4.47 12.31
C GLU A 499 15.90 5.80 12.67
N ALA A 500 15.90 6.19 13.95
CA ALA A 500 16.58 7.41 14.40
C ALA A 500 18.11 7.36 14.17
N TRP A 501 18.75 6.17 14.25
CA TRP A 501 20.15 6.01 13.88
C TRP A 501 20.41 6.23 12.37
N ILE A 502 19.53 5.74 11.49
CA ILE A 502 19.61 6.01 10.05
C ILE A 502 19.43 7.51 9.78
N TYR A 503 18.41 8.13 10.37
CA TYR A 503 18.12 9.55 10.18
C TYR A 503 19.22 10.48 10.72
N LEU A 504 19.83 10.14 11.86
CA LEU A 504 21.02 10.84 12.35
C LEU A 504 22.17 10.77 11.33
N ASN A 505 22.44 9.59 10.77
CA ASN A 505 23.48 9.42 9.75
C ASN A 505 23.18 10.17 8.44
N ASN A 506 21.92 10.17 7.99
CA ASN A 506 21.48 10.93 6.82
C ASN A 506 21.64 12.44 7.06
N ALA A 507 21.24 12.95 8.22
CA ALA A 507 21.39 14.37 8.58
C ALA A 507 22.87 14.80 8.67
N ILE A 508 23.76 13.92 9.13
CA ILE A 508 25.22 14.12 9.13
C ILE A 508 25.75 14.20 7.69
N ALA A 509 25.31 13.32 6.80
CA ALA A 509 25.73 13.31 5.40
C ALA A 509 25.32 14.61 4.67
N GLU A 510 24.05 15.00 4.81
CA GLU A 510 23.50 16.25 4.25
C GLU A 510 24.22 17.50 4.81
N LYS A 511 24.50 17.53 6.12
CA LYS A 511 25.27 18.61 6.73
C LYS A 511 26.67 18.75 6.13
N ASN A 512 27.41 17.64 5.98
CA ASN A 512 28.79 17.71 5.51
C ASN A 512 28.87 18.12 4.04
N THR A 513 28.02 17.56 3.18
CA THR A 513 27.96 17.94 1.75
C THR A 513 27.43 19.35 1.51
N ALA A 514 26.61 19.90 2.42
CA ALA A 514 26.23 21.32 2.40
C ALA A 514 27.35 22.29 2.83
N LEU A 515 28.35 21.81 3.59
CA LEU A 515 29.46 22.61 4.12
C LEU A 515 30.75 22.50 3.29
N ASP A 516 31.03 21.32 2.72
CA ASP A 516 32.21 21.00 1.94
C ASP A 516 31.84 20.49 0.54
N SER A 517 32.32 21.20 -0.49
CA SER A 517 32.06 20.87 -1.90
C SER A 517 32.86 19.68 -2.42
N ASP A 518 33.90 19.25 -1.68
CA ASP A 518 34.68 18.05 -2.01
C ASP A 518 34.06 16.78 -1.39
N SER A 519 33.05 16.92 -0.54
CA SER A 519 32.30 15.81 0.06
C SER A 519 31.11 15.37 -0.80
N THR A 520 30.81 14.07 -0.84
CA THR A 520 29.74 13.50 -1.70
C THR A 520 28.81 12.52 -0.99
N ILE A 521 27.53 12.51 -1.35
CA ILE A 521 26.55 11.50 -0.94
C ILE A 521 26.41 10.43 -2.02
N VAL A 522 26.42 9.16 -1.61
CA VAL A 522 25.96 8.03 -2.41
C VAL A 522 24.58 7.61 -1.90
N LYS A 523 23.57 7.73 -2.76
CA LYS A 523 22.18 7.37 -2.45
C LYS A 523 21.96 5.87 -2.51
N LEU A 524 21.43 5.33 -1.42
CA LEU A 524 21.02 3.96 -1.23
C LEU A 524 19.59 3.93 -0.68
N ALA A 525 18.95 2.77 -0.71
CA ALA A 525 17.68 2.57 -0.01
C ALA A 525 17.65 1.24 0.75
N ILE A 526 16.81 1.19 1.78
CA ILE A 526 16.38 -0.04 2.44
C ILE A 526 14.87 -0.20 2.20
N ALA A 527 14.45 -1.31 1.61
CA ALA A 527 13.05 -1.63 1.35
C ALA A 527 12.65 -2.85 2.20
N ILE A 528 11.69 -2.64 3.11
CA ILE A 528 11.28 -3.62 4.12
C ILE A 528 9.78 -3.50 4.41
N SER A 529 9.16 -4.59 4.85
CA SER A 529 7.79 -4.58 5.39
C SER A 529 7.78 -4.00 6.80
N ILE A 530 7.08 -2.88 7.01
CA ILE A 530 6.75 -2.34 8.33
C ILE A 530 5.25 -2.57 8.56
N PRO A 531 4.85 -3.45 9.50
CA PRO A 531 3.45 -3.57 9.89
C PRO A 531 2.93 -2.25 10.49
N GLU A 532 1.69 -1.91 10.17
CA GLU A 532 0.96 -0.90 10.93
C GLU A 532 0.66 -1.51 12.30
N ASP A 533 0.84 -0.76 13.40
CA ASP A 533 0.49 -1.24 14.74
C ASP A 533 -1.04 -1.44 14.83
N GLU A 534 -1.52 -2.67 14.63
CA GLU A 534 -2.89 -3.03 14.99
C GLU A 534 -3.05 -3.02 16.52
N ASP A 535 -4.22 -2.57 17.03
CA ASP A 535 -4.53 -2.53 18.46
C ASP A 535 -4.69 -3.96 19.05
N ASP A 536 -3.59 -4.71 19.21
CA ASP A 536 -3.53 -5.88 20.10
C ASP A 536 -3.15 -5.42 21.52
N PRO A 537 -4.11 -5.36 22.48
CA PRO A 537 -3.82 -4.94 23.84
C PRO A 537 -2.96 -5.95 24.64
N ASP A 538 -2.71 -7.15 24.10
CA ASP A 538 -1.87 -8.19 24.68
C ASP A 538 -0.67 -8.59 23.76
N GLY A 539 -0.42 -7.87 22.65
CA GLY A 539 0.58 -8.21 21.62
C GLY A 539 1.87 -7.36 21.62
N GLU A 540 3.03 -8.00 21.44
CA GLU A 540 4.34 -7.33 21.39
C GLU A 540 4.85 -7.08 19.94
N ASP A 541 5.30 -5.85 19.68
CA ASP A 541 6.22 -5.39 18.61
C ASP A 541 6.20 -6.13 17.24
N GLU A 542 5.10 -6.05 16.47
CA GLU A 542 5.09 -6.53 15.07
C GLU A 542 6.15 -5.82 14.19
N GLN A 543 6.47 -4.56 14.52
CA GLN A 543 7.56 -3.78 13.91
C GLN A 543 8.97 -4.33 14.25
N GLY A 544 9.08 -5.32 15.15
CA GLY A 544 10.34 -5.97 15.54
C GLY A 544 11.12 -6.53 14.35
N LEU A 545 10.44 -7.12 13.36
CA LEU A 545 11.06 -7.64 12.13
C LEU A 545 11.71 -6.52 11.28
N ALA A 546 11.05 -5.36 11.20
CA ALA A 546 11.61 -4.19 10.52
C ALA A 546 12.84 -3.67 11.28
N LYS A 547 12.76 -3.57 12.61
CA LYS A 547 13.88 -3.15 13.47
C LYS A 547 15.08 -4.08 13.33
N GLU A 548 14.88 -5.41 13.29
CA GLU A 548 15.96 -6.39 13.08
C GLU A 548 16.76 -6.10 11.81
N LEU A 549 16.09 -5.77 10.70
CA LEU A 549 16.73 -5.47 9.42
C LEU A 549 17.37 -4.08 9.42
N MET A 550 16.66 -3.06 9.92
CA MET A 550 17.19 -1.70 10.04
C MET A 550 18.45 -1.65 10.91
N ARG A 551 18.54 -2.42 12.01
CA ARG A 551 19.73 -2.48 12.88
C ARG A 551 21.01 -2.81 12.10
N GLY A 552 20.97 -3.78 11.19
CA GLY A 552 22.15 -4.16 10.40
C GLY A 552 22.57 -3.07 9.40
N VAL A 553 21.60 -2.40 8.76
CA VAL A 553 21.85 -1.26 7.85
C VAL A 553 22.40 -0.06 8.64
N ALA A 554 21.73 0.33 9.72
CA ALA A 554 22.09 1.45 10.58
C ALA A 554 23.50 1.31 11.16
N LEU A 555 23.86 0.11 11.64
CA LEU A 555 25.20 -0.20 12.14
C LEU A 555 26.26 -0.01 11.07
N ARG A 556 26.05 -0.56 9.86
CA ARG A 556 27.04 -0.49 8.80
C ARG A 556 27.14 0.89 8.16
N GLN A 557 26.03 1.63 8.09
CA GLN A 557 26.02 3.05 7.73
C GLN A 557 26.83 3.88 8.74
N ALA A 558 26.62 3.67 10.04
CA ALA A 558 27.34 4.36 11.10
C ALA A 558 28.87 4.13 11.01
N GLU A 559 29.31 2.90 10.76
CA GLU A 559 30.71 2.56 10.52
C GLU A 559 31.31 3.29 9.29
N PHE A 560 30.57 3.38 8.17
CA PHE A 560 31.05 4.00 6.95
C PHE A 560 31.08 5.54 7.01
N ASN A 561 30.09 6.16 7.65
CA ASN A 561 29.91 7.61 7.67
C ASN A 561 30.74 8.30 8.76
N CYS A 562 30.91 7.68 9.94
CA CYS A 562 31.50 8.35 11.10
C CYS A 562 32.33 7.47 12.05
N GLY A 563 32.07 6.16 12.08
CA GLY A 563 32.59 5.25 13.09
C GLY A 563 31.73 5.23 14.37
N ILE A 564 31.56 4.02 14.93
CA ILE A 564 30.66 3.73 16.05
C ILE A 564 30.98 4.57 17.30
N ASP A 565 32.25 4.58 17.73
CA ASP A 565 32.71 5.38 18.87
C ASP A 565 32.33 6.86 18.73
N SER A 566 32.49 7.45 17.54
CA SER A 566 32.25 8.87 17.30
C SER A 566 30.77 9.21 17.46
N LEU A 567 29.89 8.38 16.87
CA LEU A 567 28.44 8.52 16.94
C LEU A 567 27.91 8.32 18.38
N ILE A 568 28.31 7.24 19.06
CA ILE A 568 27.86 6.96 20.43
C ILE A 568 28.32 8.06 21.39
N ASN A 569 29.60 8.46 21.33
CA ASN A 569 30.09 9.57 22.17
C ASN A 569 29.35 10.88 21.88
N SER A 570 28.82 11.08 20.67
CA SER A 570 27.96 12.23 20.36
C SER A 570 26.59 12.13 21.03
N VAL A 571 25.97 10.95 21.11
CA VAL A 571 24.69 10.76 21.80
C VAL A 571 24.87 10.92 23.31
N SER A 572 25.90 10.28 23.89
CA SER A 572 26.13 10.27 25.35
C SER A 572 26.78 11.54 25.92
N SER A 573 27.26 12.48 25.09
CA SER A 573 27.92 13.70 25.57
C SER A 573 27.36 14.97 24.93
N ALA A 574 27.19 16.00 25.76
CA ALA A 574 26.79 17.35 25.37
C ALA A 574 27.92 18.14 24.66
N SER A 575 28.74 17.46 23.86
CA SER A 575 29.80 18.04 23.03
C SER A 575 29.24 18.51 21.69
N ASP A 576 29.56 19.74 21.31
CA ASP A 576 29.09 20.35 20.05
C ASP A 576 29.86 19.84 18.81
N SER A 577 31.05 19.25 18.97
CA SER A 577 31.91 18.85 17.85
C SER A 577 31.79 17.37 17.49
N LEU A 578 30.69 17.00 16.82
CA LEU A 578 30.62 15.77 16.03
C LEU A 578 31.31 16.02 14.69
N ASN A 579 32.47 15.40 14.46
CA ASN A 579 33.23 15.48 13.21
C ASN A 579 33.25 14.11 12.54
N CYS A 580 32.37 13.93 11.56
CA CYS A 580 32.32 12.75 10.70
C CYS A 580 32.89 13.15 9.34
N GLU A 581 34.03 12.58 8.95
CA GLU A 581 34.72 12.95 7.69
C GLU A 581 34.29 12.08 6.49
N GLY A 582 33.44 11.07 6.72
CA GLY A 582 33.06 10.08 5.72
C GLY A 582 34.23 9.17 5.31
N THR A 583 33.93 8.16 4.50
CA THR A 583 34.96 7.31 3.90
C THR A 583 35.48 7.99 2.63
N GLN A 584 36.68 8.57 2.70
CA GLN A 584 37.25 9.39 1.61
C GLN A 584 36.33 10.57 1.21
N SER A 585 35.85 11.34 2.20
CA SER A 585 34.87 12.43 2.02
C SER A 585 33.53 11.97 1.40
N SER A 586 33.26 10.66 1.34
CA SER A 586 32.01 10.10 0.86
C SER A 586 31.15 9.56 2.00
N PHE A 587 29.86 9.83 1.94
CA PHE A 587 28.84 9.35 2.87
C PHE A 587 27.83 8.49 2.13
N VAL A 588 27.28 7.47 2.80
CA VAL A 588 26.09 6.76 2.31
C VAL A 588 24.85 7.28 3.02
N HIS A 589 23.82 7.54 2.23
CA HIS A 589 22.52 8.04 2.66
C HIS A 589 21.46 6.99 2.29
N PHE A 590 20.58 6.67 3.23
CA PHE A 590 19.57 5.62 3.09
C PHE A 590 18.15 6.19 3.15
N THR A 591 17.42 6.11 2.05
CA THR A 591 15.95 6.21 2.07
C THR A 591 15.37 4.90 2.58
N ILE A 592 14.56 4.94 3.63
CA ILE A 592 13.75 3.81 4.09
C ILE A 592 12.46 3.80 3.26
N ALA A 593 12.10 2.65 2.71
CA ALA A 593 10.85 2.41 2.00
C ALA A 593 10.08 1.27 2.68
N ASP A 594 8.80 1.51 2.94
CA ASP A 594 7.89 0.55 3.56
C ASP A 594 7.10 -0.22 2.49
N ASP A 595 7.42 -1.50 2.31
CA ASP A 595 6.71 -2.41 1.41
C ASP A 595 5.33 -2.84 1.98
N GLN A 596 5.06 -2.59 3.27
CA GLN A 596 4.00 -3.15 4.14
C GLN A 596 3.99 -4.69 4.24
N VAL A 597 3.08 -5.22 5.06
CA VAL A 597 2.90 -6.66 5.27
C VAL A 597 2.70 -7.39 3.93
N PRO A 598 3.41 -8.50 3.63
CA PRO A 598 3.34 -9.15 2.33
C PRO A 598 1.99 -9.79 1.98
N ASP A 599 1.20 -9.12 1.16
CA ASP A 599 -0.05 -9.60 0.56
C ASP A 599 -0.08 -9.34 -0.97
N LYS A 600 -1.26 -9.34 -1.59
CA LYS A 600 -1.41 -9.04 -3.04
C LYS A 600 -1.28 -7.55 -3.36
N GLU A 601 -1.59 -6.66 -2.43
CA GLU A 601 -1.47 -5.21 -2.59
C GLU A 601 -0.01 -4.78 -2.42
N SER A 602 0.74 -5.39 -1.49
CA SER A 602 2.17 -5.11 -1.27
C SER A 602 3.04 -5.42 -2.49
N VAL A 603 2.69 -6.43 -3.31
CA VAL A 603 3.40 -6.68 -4.59
C VAL A 603 3.27 -5.48 -5.53
N THR A 604 2.08 -4.87 -5.58
CA THR A 604 1.88 -3.63 -6.35
C THR A 604 2.73 -2.49 -5.76
N ARG A 605 2.74 -2.35 -4.41
CA ARG A 605 3.56 -1.35 -3.72
C ARG A 605 5.06 -1.53 -3.96
N ALA A 606 5.58 -2.76 -3.95
CA ALA A 606 6.99 -3.05 -4.27
C ALA A 606 7.37 -2.53 -5.66
N GLY A 607 6.48 -2.71 -6.64
CA GLY A 607 6.63 -2.14 -7.98
C GLY A 607 6.55 -0.60 -8.00
N GLU A 608 5.75 0.03 -7.14
CA GLU A 608 5.70 1.49 -6.98
C GLU A 608 6.96 2.04 -6.31
N ILE A 609 7.43 1.42 -5.23
CA ILE A 609 8.70 1.71 -4.54
C ILE A 609 9.86 1.67 -5.52
N ALA A 610 9.93 0.62 -6.35
CA ALA A 610 10.96 0.52 -7.37
C ALA A 610 10.87 1.65 -8.41
N ARG A 611 9.67 2.06 -8.83
CA ARG A 611 9.45 3.18 -9.77
C ARG A 611 9.80 4.54 -9.18
N THR A 612 9.48 4.78 -7.90
CA THR A 612 9.84 6.01 -7.19
C THR A 612 11.35 6.13 -6.94
N LEU A 613 12.01 5.10 -6.41
CA LEU A 613 13.45 5.12 -6.15
C LEU A 613 14.30 5.22 -7.43
N MET A 614 13.74 4.90 -8.60
CA MET A 614 14.36 5.15 -9.91
C MET A 614 14.09 6.55 -10.48
N ALA A 615 13.01 7.21 -10.06
CA ALA A 615 12.75 8.61 -10.41
C ALA A 615 13.70 9.55 -9.64
N GLU A 616 14.16 9.13 -8.46
CA GLU A 616 15.36 9.66 -7.82
C GLU A 616 16.61 9.40 -8.67
N ASN A 617 17.03 10.41 -9.43
CA ASN A 617 18.31 10.41 -10.11
C ASN A 617 19.45 10.11 -9.10
N GLU A 618 20.39 9.24 -9.49
CA GLU A 618 21.59 8.80 -8.72
C GLU A 618 21.41 7.67 -7.68
N MET A 619 20.26 6.97 -7.62
CA MET A 619 20.14 5.75 -6.79
C MET A 619 21.11 4.64 -7.23
N VAL A 620 21.96 4.14 -6.31
CA VAL A 620 23.04 3.17 -6.63
C VAL A 620 22.68 1.73 -6.28
N ALA A 621 22.15 1.49 -5.08
CA ALA A 621 21.75 0.16 -4.65
C ALA A 621 20.65 0.13 -3.58
N ILE A 622 19.96 -1.00 -3.51
CA ILE A 622 18.84 -1.29 -2.62
C ILE A 622 19.22 -2.48 -1.71
N VAL A 623 18.96 -2.35 -0.41
CA VAL A 623 18.93 -3.48 0.54
C VAL A 623 17.48 -3.89 0.75
N GLY A 624 17.12 -5.14 0.46
CA GLY A 624 15.73 -5.60 0.44
C GLY A 624 15.38 -6.27 -0.90
N HIS A 625 14.11 -6.48 -1.24
CA HIS A 625 12.88 -6.27 -0.46
C HIS A 625 12.74 -7.32 0.66
N PHE A 626 11.68 -7.25 1.47
CA PHE A 626 11.47 -8.16 2.59
C PHE A 626 11.17 -9.62 2.19
N SER A 627 10.25 -9.86 1.24
CA SER A 627 9.82 -11.22 0.87
C SER A 627 10.10 -11.55 -0.60
N SER A 628 10.27 -12.84 -0.90
CA SER A 628 10.69 -13.31 -2.23
C SER A 628 9.81 -12.82 -3.39
N GLY A 629 8.49 -12.69 -3.20
CA GLY A 629 7.59 -12.16 -4.23
C GLY A 629 7.71 -10.64 -4.44
N LEU A 630 8.05 -9.88 -3.40
CA LEU A 630 8.38 -8.45 -3.51
C LEU A 630 9.71 -8.27 -4.24
N CYS A 631 10.69 -9.12 -3.92
CA CYS A 631 11.96 -9.18 -4.63
C CYS A 631 11.82 -9.51 -6.12
N GLU A 632 10.84 -10.34 -6.48
CA GLU A 632 10.54 -10.71 -7.87
C GLU A 632 10.08 -9.48 -8.68
N GLU A 633 9.02 -8.79 -8.26
CA GLU A 633 8.48 -7.58 -8.93
C GLU A 633 9.49 -6.42 -8.94
N ALA A 634 10.07 -6.08 -7.78
CA ALA A 634 10.97 -4.93 -7.68
C ALA A 634 12.33 -5.19 -8.35
N GLY A 635 12.87 -6.40 -8.24
CA GLY A 635 14.16 -6.79 -8.81
C GLY A 635 14.20 -6.80 -10.33
N GLU A 636 13.09 -7.13 -10.99
CA GLU A 636 12.92 -6.92 -12.43
C GLU A 636 13.08 -5.45 -12.82
N ILE A 637 12.50 -4.55 -12.03
CA ILE A 637 12.44 -3.10 -12.29
C ILE A 637 13.81 -2.46 -12.07
N TYR A 638 14.49 -2.77 -10.95
CA TYR A 638 15.84 -2.30 -10.66
C TYR A 638 16.85 -2.78 -11.71
N GLY A 639 16.79 -4.06 -12.09
CA GLY A 639 17.71 -4.64 -13.09
C GLY A 639 17.61 -4.01 -14.47
N LYS A 640 16.39 -3.71 -14.94
CA LYS A 640 16.16 -2.96 -16.20
C LYS A 640 16.81 -1.58 -16.19
N ASN A 641 16.95 -0.97 -15.01
CA ASN A 641 17.50 0.37 -14.81
C ASN A 641 18.93 0.38 -14.21
N ARG A 642 19.56 -0.81 -14.08
CA ARG A 642 20.94 -1.01 -13.63
C ARG A 642 21.22 -0.57 -12.20
N ILE A 643 20.23 -0.64 -11.33
CA ILE A 643 20.39 -0.45 -9.88
C ILE A 643 20.69 -1.82 -9.27
N VAL A 644 21.68 -1.90 -8.37
CA VAL A 644 22.00 -3.14 -7.65
C VAL A 644 20.97 -3.39 -6.56
N MET A 645 20.57 -4.65 -6.39
CA MET A 645 19.70 -5.08 -5.31
C MET A 645 20.39 -6.20 -4.55
N ILE A 646 20.59 -6.05 -3.23
CA ILE A 646 21.10 -7.12 -2.37
C ILE A 646 20.05 -7.44 -1.32
N SER A 647 19.36 -8.57 -1.46
CA SER A 647 18.35 -8.97 -0.48
C SER A 647 18.96 -9.70 0.74
N PRO A 648 18.57 -9.31 1.96
CA PRO A 648 18.94 -10.02 3.19
C PRO A 648 17.93 -11.11 3.60
N THR A 649 16.82 -11.30 2.88
CA THR A 649 15.70 -12.17 3.31
C THR A 649 14.96 -12.90 2.18
N CYS A 650 15.23 -12.61 0.90
CA CYS A 650 14.57 -13.28 -0.23
C CYS A 650 15.28 -14.59 -0.60
N THR A 651 14.82 -15.69 -0.02
CA THR A 651 15.44 -17.02 -0.11
C THR A 651 15.04 -17.82 -1.35
N ALA A 652 14.01 -17.42 -2.11
CA ALA A 652 13.47 -18.22 -3.21
C ALA A 652 14.51 -18.58 -4.29
N THR A 653 14.61 -19.86 -4.66
CA THR A 653 15.62 -20.36 -5.60
C THR A 653 15.47 -19.75 -6.99
N GLY A 654 14.23 -19.60 -7.46
CA GLY A 654 13.89 -19.02 -8.77
C GLY A 654 14.40 -17.60 -9.00
N LEU A 655 14.75 -16.83 -7.96
CA LEU A 655 15.29 -15.46 -8.10
C LEU A 655 16.66 -15.43 -8.80
N THR A 656 17.45 -16.50 -8.69
CA THR A 656 18.80 -16.60 -9.30
C THR A 656 19.02 -17.88 -10.13
N LEU A 657 18.09 -18.84 -10.09
CA LEU A 657 18.19 -20.12 -10.79
C LEU A 657 17.03 -20.34 -11.79
N GLY A 658 17.29 -21.10 -12.85
CA GLY A 658 16.28 -21.49 -13.85
C GLY A 658 15.85 -20.36 -14.79
N ASP A 659 14.73 -20.58 -15.48
CA ASP A 659 14.17 -19.63 -16.47
C ASP A 659 13.50 -18.39 -15.81
N GLN A 660 13.34 -18.40 -14.48
CA GLN A 660 12.76 -17.30 -13.68
C GLN A 660 13.82 -16.37 -13.06
N ALA A 661 15.11 -16.68 -13.22
CA ALA A 661 16.21 -15.89 -12.65
C ALA A 661 16.16 -14.43 -13.11
N LEU A 662 16.13 -13.50 -12.14
CA LEU A 662 15.77 -12.10 -12.39
C LEU A 662 16.69 -11.41 -13.39
N ASN A 663 17.94 -11.15 -12.99
CA ASN A 663 18.97 -10.48 -13.78
C ASN A 663 20.28 -10.39 -12.97
N SER A 664 21.37 -9.98 -13.62
CA SER A 664 22.70 -9.89 -13.00
C SER A 664 22.91 -8.74 -12.01
N TYR A 665 21.89 -7.94 -11.69
CA TYR A 665 21.96 -6.89 -10.65
C TYR A 665 21.33 -7.33 -9.32
N PHE A 666 20.64 -8.47 -9.29
CA PHE A 666 20.18 -9.09 -8.05
C PHE A 666 21.30 -9.93 -7.42
N PHE A 667 21.47 -9.77 -6.11
CA PHE A 667 22.33 -10.57 -5.25
C PHE A 667 21.57 -10.85 -3.94
N ARG A 668 22.05 -11.81 -3.14
CA ARG A 668 21.55 -12.00 -1.76
C ARG A 668 22.63 -12.46 -0.80
N THR A 669 22.52 -12.03 0.45
CA THR A 669 23.43 -12.42 1.54
C THR A 669 22.89 -13.54 2.40
N VAL A 670 21.57 -13.72 2.43
CA VAL A 670 20.92 -14.92 2.98
C VAL A 670 21.17 -16.13 2.05
N PRO A 671 21.36 -17.34 2.59
CA PRO A 671 21.28 -18.58 1.82
C PRO A 671 19.92 -18.72 1.11
N ASN A 672 19.89 -19.53 0.05
CA ASN A 672 18.66 -19.83 -0.67
C ASN A 672 17.90 -21.01 -0.05
N ASP A 673 16.64 -21.20 -0.43
CA ASP A 673 15.79 -22.27 0.11
C ASP A 673 16.36 -23.66 -0.13
N ALA A 674 17.14 -23.89 -1.20
CA ALA A 674 17.77 -25.19 -1.44
C ALA A 674 18.82 -25.53 -0.38
N VAL A 675 19.54 -24.54 0.16
CA VAL A 675 20.44 -24.75 1.30
C VAL A 675 19.63 -25.08 2.56
N ALA A 676 18.62 -24.27 2.87
CA ALA A 676 17.76 -24.44 4.06
C ALA A 676 17.06 -25.80 4.08
N ALA A 677 16.44 -26.14 2.95
CA ALA A 677 15.71 -27.37 2.74
C ALA A 677 16.63 -28.60 2.75
N GLN A 678 17.82 -28.53 2.13
CA GLN A 678 18.79 -29.62 2.22
C GLN A 678 19.24 -29.86 3.67
N THR A 679 19.53 -28.80 4.44
CA THR A 679 19.94 -28.95 5.85
C THR A 679 18.85 -29.59 6.70
N LEU A 680 17.58 -29.17 6.59
CA LEU A 680 16.47 -29.82 7.30
C LEU A 680 16.19 -31.24 6.79
N PHE A 681 16.36 -31.49 5.49
CA PHE A 681 16.19 -32.82 4.91
C PHE A 681 17.25 -33.81 5.40
N GLU A 682 18.50 -33.37 5.62
CA GLU A 682 19.57 -34.24 6.11
C GLU A 682 19.22 -34.86 7.48
N GLU A 683 18.62 -34.09 8.40
CA GLU A 683 18.05 -34.60 9.67
C GLU A 683 16.97 -35.68 9.44
N VAL A 684 15.97 -35.39 8.61
CA VAL A 684 14.87 -36.32 8.30
C VAL A 684 15.38 -37.61 7.65
N SER A 685 16.34 -37.48 6.74
CA SER A 685 16.90 -38.58 5.95
C SER A 685 17.67 -39.60 6.80
N ALA A 686 18.21 -39.18 7.94
CA ALA A 686 18.88 -40.06 8.89
C ALA A 686 17.91 -41.09 9.51
N VAL A 687 16.61 -40.78 9.54
CA VAL A 687 15.56 -41.60 10.17
C VAL A 687 14.69 -42.34 9.15
N GLY A 688 14.52 -41.80 7.93
CA GLY A 688 13.84 -42.48 6.82
C GLY A 688 12.31 -42.47 6.94
N GLN A 689 11.76 -41.27 7.12
CA GLN A 689 10.43 -41.02 7.70
C GLN A 689 9.54 -40.11 6.84
N GLN A 690 8.25 -40.07 7.17
CA GLN A 690 7.17 -39.46 6.38
C GLN A 690 6.92 -37.99 6.78
N VAL A 691 6.62 -37.13 5.80
CA VAL A 691 6.52 -35.67 6.01
C VAL A 691 5.15 -35.12 5.58
N ALA A 692 4.53 -34.35 6.45
CA ALA A 692 3.41 -33.46 6.15
C ALA A 692 3.89 -32.01 6.04
N VAL A 693 3.16 -31.14 5.33
CA VAL A 693 3.55 -29.74 5.11
C VAL A 693 2.40 -28.74 5.27
N ILE A 694 2.71 -27.60 5.90
CA ILE A 694 1.90 -26.38 5.95
C ILE A 694 2.64 -25.30 5.17
N TYR A 695 1.97 -24.72 4.18
CA TYR A 695 2.53 -23.67 3.31
C TYR A 695 1.40 -22.80 2.74
N ASP A 696 1.76 -21.68 2.11
CA ASP A 696 0.85 -20.80 1.37
C ASP A 696 1.26 -20.72 -0.12
N ASP A 697 0.36 -20.25 -0.99
CA ASP A 697 0.49 -20.25 -2.46
C ASP A 697 1.42 -19.14 -3.01
N ASN A 698 2.36 -18.63 -2.22
CA ASN A 698 3.28 -17.54 -2.58
C ASN A 698 4.67 -18.03 -3.07
N THR A 699 5.46 -17.12 -3.67
CA THR A 699 6.80 -17.40 -4.24
C THR A 699 7.78 -18.03 -3.25
N TYR A 700 7.78 -17.60 -1.97
CA TYR A 700 8.68 -18.13 -0.94
C TYR A 700 8.25 -19.54 -0.52
N SER A 701 7.00 -19.70 -0.08
CA SER A 701 6.49 -20.96 0.46
C SER A 701 6.50 -22.09 -0.58
N LYS A 702 6.24 -21.77 -1.86
CA LYS A 702 6.39 -22.70 -2.99
C LYS A 702 7.85 -23.12 -3.19
N SER A 703 8.77 -22.15 -3.27
CA SER A 703 10.19 -22.42 -3.49
C SER A 703 10.80 -23.31 -2.39
N PHE A 704 10.48 -23.05 -1.11
CA PHE A 704 10.95 -23.88 0.00
C PHE A 704 10.36 -25.30 -0.06
N LYS A 705 9.05 -25.42 -0.29
CA LYS A 705 8.37 -26.72 -0.45
C LYS A 705 8.97 -27.52 -1.61
N GLU A 706 9.16 -26.91 -2.79
CA GLU A 706 9.75 -27.57 -3.95
C GLU A 706 11.20 -28.01 -3.67
N SER A 707 12.00 -27.14 -3.06
CA SER A 707 13.40 -27.43 -2.70
C SER A 707 13.53 -28.58 -1.69
N PHE A 708 12.64 -28.67 -0.70
CA PHE A 708 12.61 -29.79 0.24
C PHE A 708 12.11 -31.08 -0.43
N GLY A 709 11.17 -30.94 -1.36
CA GLY A 709 10.64 -32.05 -2.16
C GLY A 709 11.66 -32.71 -3.09
N GLU A 710 12.71 -32.00 -3.52
CA GLU A 710 13.81 -32.57 -4.31
C GLU A 710 14.69 -33.54 -3.50
N GLY A 711 14.75 -33.40 -2.18
CA GLY A 711 15.45 -34.35 -1.29
C GLY A 711 14.70 -35.68 -1.13
N LEU A 712 13.37 -35.63 -1.13
CA LEU A 712 12.50 -36.79 -0.92
C LEU A 712 12.51 -37.73 -2.15
N ILE A 713 12.75 -39.02 -1.90
CA ILE A 713 12.57 -40.05 -2.93
C ILE A 713 11.06 -40.11 -3.28
N ASP A 714 10.76 -40.20 -4.58
CA ASP A 714 9.39 -40.28 -5.14
C ASP A 714 8.40 -39.15 -4.74
N GLN A 715 8.88 -38.05 -4.14
CA GLN A 715 8.06 -36.96 -3.55
C GLN A 715 7.05 -37.44 -2.50
N ASP A 716 7.53 -38.19 -1.50
CA ASP A 716 6.78 -38.74 -0.35
C ASP A 716 6.19 -37.67 0.63
N TYR A 717 5.68 -36.55 0.13
CA TYR A 717 4.72 -35.72 0.87
C TYR A 717 3.39 -36.45 0.97
N ILE A 718 3.01 -36.83 2.19
CA ILE A 718 1.79 -37.62 2.40
C ILE A 718 0.58 -36.74 2.64
N TYR A 719 0.80 -35.55 3.22
CA TYR A 719 -0.27 -34.64 3.55
C TYR A 719 0.12 -33.17 3.37
N GLU A 720 -0.76 -32.42 2.71
CA GLU A 720 -0.75 -30.97 2.66
C GLU A 720 -1.97 -30.49 3.43
N CYS A 721 -1.78 -29.75 4.53
CA CYS A 721 -2.90 -29.05 5.13
C CYS A 721 -3.46 -28.01 4.16
N SER A 722 -4.75 -27.68 4.30
CA SER A 722 -5.42 -26.73 3.40
C SER A 722 -4.65 -25.39 3.33
N PRO A 723 -4.45 -24.81 2.13
CA PRO A 723 -3.57 -23.65 1.95
C PRO A 723 -4.10 -22.45 2.75
N ILE A 724 -3.19 -21.79 3.46
CA ILE A 724 -3.50 -20.65 4.33
C ILE A 724 -3.63 -19.38 3.49
N SER A 725 -4.68 -19.29 2.68
CA SER A 725 -4.90 -18.16 1.79
C SER A 725 -5.37 -16.91 2.54
N SER A 726 -4.71 -15.78 2.30
CA SER A 726 -5.10 -14.46 2.82
C SER A 726 -6.52 -14.00 2.41
N ASP A 727 -7.09 -14.55 1.34
CA ASP A 727 -8.47 -14.25 0.93
C ASP A 727 -9.53 -14.99 1.78
N LEU A 728 -9.14 -16.02 2.55
CA LEU A 728 -10.03 -16.94 3.28
C LEU A 728 -9.35 -17.48 4.56
N PRO A 729 -9.49 -16.82 5.73
CA PRO A 729 -9.09 -17.39 7.01
C PRO A 729 -10.07 -18.52 7.40
N ALA A 730 -9.84 -19.69 6.80
CA ALA A 730 -10.54 -20.95 7.04
C ALA A 730 -9.56 -22.09 7.41
N PHE A 731 -8.29 -21.74 7.66
CA PHE A 731 -7.32 -22.67 8.24
C PHE A 731 -7.69 -22.93 9.71
N ASP A 732 -7.86 -24.20 10.04
CA ASP A 732 -8.14 -24.68 11.39
C ASP A 732 -6.91 -25.48 11.87
N PRO A 733 -6.17 -24.99 12.90
CA PRO A 733 -4.96 -25.64 13.38
C PRO A 733 -5.25 -26.97 14.08
N GLU A 734 -6.39 -27.12 14.76
CA GLU A 734 -6.80 -28.37 15.41
C GLU A 734 -7.16 -29.42 14.35
N GLN A 735 -7.88 -29.01 13.30
CA GLN A 735 -8.17 -29.90 12.16
C GLN A 735 -6.89 -30.33 11.46
N CYS A 736 -5.98 -29.40 11.15
CA CYS A 736 -4.72 -29.73 10.47
C CYS A 736 -3.89 -30.72 11.28
N ALA A 737 -3.70 -30.49 12.60
CA ALA A 737 -2.98 -31.44 13.45
C ALA A 737 -3.64 -32.84 13.48
N ALA A 738 -4.98 -32.90 13.59
CA ALA A 738 -5.72 -34.16 13.55
C ALA A 738 -5.62 -34.89 12.20
N GLU A 739 -5.45 -34.17 11.09
CA GLU A 739 -5.23 -34.74 9.76
C GLU A 739 -3.78 -35.23 9.57
N VAL A 740 -2.79 -34.49 10.08
CA VAL A 740 -1.37 -34.91 10.11
C VAL A 740 -1.23 -36.21 10.91
N ALA A 741 -1.82 -36.31 12.10
CA ALA A 741 -1.84 -37.53 12.91
C ALA A 741 -2.47 -38.75 12.19
N GLN A 742 -3.43 -38.52 11.28
CA GLN A 742 -4.03 -39.58 10.46
C GLN A 742 -3.20 -39.97 9.23
N SER A 743 -2.23 -39.14 8.84
CA SER A 743 -1.41 -39.35 7.64
C SER A 743 -0.26 -40.35 7.84
N ASN A 744 0.09 -40.69 9.09
CA ASN A 744 1.33 -41.38 9.51
C ASN A 744 2.61 -40.55 9.26
N ALA A 745 2.50 -39.22 9.10
CA ALA A 745 3.67 -38.35 9.08
C ALA A 745 4.40 -38.37 10.44
N ASP A 746 5.72 -38.53 10.40
CA ASP A 746 6.59 -38.43 11.56
C ASP A 746 7.12 -36.99 11.74
N PHE A 747 7.03 -36.16 10.69
CA PHE A 747 7.43 -34.76 10.69
C PHE A 747 6.35 -33.84 10.11
N LEU A 748 6.24 -32.63 10.66
CA LEU A 748 5.41 -31.54 10.14
C LEU A 748 6.27 -30.33 9.75
N LEU A 749 6.40 -30.06 8.45
CA LEU A 749 7.15 -28.94 7.91
C LEU A 749 6.29 -27.66 7.85
N LEU A 750 6.70 -26.64 8.59
CA LEU A 750 6.06 -25.34 8.73
C LEU A 750 6.74 -24.30 7.84
N ILE A 751 6.06 -23.87 6.77
CA ILE A 751 6.53 -22.87 5.81
C ILE A 751 5.55 -21.67 5.65
N PRO A 752 5.02 -21.06 6.73
CA PRO A 752 4.14 -19.90 6.59
C PRO A 752 4.93 -18.64 6.21
N PRO A 753 4.47 -17.81 5.27
CA PRO A 753 4.96 -16.43 5.13
C PRO A 753 4.52 -15.60 6.35
N SER A 754 5.14 -14.44 6.54
CA SER A 754 4.81 -13.55 7.67
C SER A 754 3.34 -13.14 7.73
N SER A 755 2.67 -12.99 6.59
CA SER A 755 1.25 -12.59 6.50
C SER A 755 0.25 -13.64 7.00
N VAL A 756 0.68 -14.88 7.25
CA VAL A 756 -0.21 -15.95 7.74
C VAL A 756 0.39 -16.78 8.88
N ARG A 757 1.58 -16.42 9.37
CA ARG A 757 2.30 -17.11 10.45
C ARG A 757 1.45 -17.27 11.71
N THR A 758 0.75 -16.22 12.12
CA THR A 758 -0.13 -16.19 13.30
C THR A 758 -1.30 -17.20 13.20
N TYR A 759 -1.72 -17.57 11.98
CA TYR A 759 -2.71 -18.64 11.77
C TYR A 759 -2.09 -20.04 11.77
N ALA A 760 -0.82 -20.16 11.35
CA ALA A 760 -0.11 -21.43 11.22
C ALA A 760 0.46 -21.95 12.55
N LEU A 761 1.15 -21.09 13.32
CA LEU A 761 1.82 -21.46 14.57
C LEU A 761 0.92 -22.14 15.63
N PRO A 762 -0.37 -21.78 15.79
CA PRO A 762 -1.29 -22.49 16.69
C PRO A 762 -1.36 -24.02 16.50
N VAL A 763 -0.94 -24.58 15.36
CA VAL A 763 -0.89 -26.04 15.14
C VAL A 763 -0.02 -26.76 16.18
N LEU A 764 1.00 -26.09 16.73
CA LEU A 764 1.89 -26.64 17.77
C LEU A 764 1.11 -27.07 19.02
N ASN A 765 0.01 -26.39 19.36
CA ASN A 765 -0.81 -26.69 20.53
C ASN A 765 -1.64 -27.99 20.41
N TYR A 766 -1.71 -28.56 19.21
CA TYR A 766 -2.58 -29.69 18.88
C TYR A 766 -1.81 -30.90 18.31
N LEU A 767 -0.50 -30.77 18.10
CA LEU A 767 0.32 -31.78 17.47
C LEU A 767 0.60 -32.94 18.44
N ASP A 768 0.46 -34.19 17.97
CA ASP A 768 0.82 -35.36 18.77
C ASP A 768 2.34 -35.38 19.05
N SER A 769 2.73 -35.74 20.27
CA SER A 769 4.14 -35.71 20.73
C SER A 769 5.10 -36.64 19.99
N ASP A 770 4.57 -37.53 19.14
CA ASP A 770 5.35 -38.44 18.30
C ASP A 770 5.72 -37.79 16.93
N ILE A 771 5.20 -36.59 16.63
CA ILE A 771 5.43 -35.85 15.38
C ILE A 771 6.36 -34.68 15.65
N ILE A 772 7.51 -34.64 14.98
CA ILE A 772 8.52 -33.58 15.16
C ILE A 772 8.24 -32.42 14.19
N PRO A 773 7.95 -31.20 14.65
CA PRO A 773 7.76 -30.07 13.77
C PRO A 773 9.11 -29.51 13.30
N LEU A 774 9.17 -29.17 12.01
CA LEU A 774 10.31 -28.55 11.35
C LEU A 774 9.89 -27.15 10.87
N GLY A 775 10.73 -26.14 11.05
CA GLY A 775 10.44 -24.76 10.66
C GLY A 775 11.38 -24.21 9.59
N SER A 776 10.80 -23.52 8.61
CA SER A 776 11.54 -22.59 7.76
C SER A 776 12.01 -21.35 8.55
N ASP A 777 12.86 -20.52 7.96
CA ASP A 777 13.45 -19.33 8.58
C ASP A 777 12.41 -18.27 9.02
N SER A 778 11.21 -18.27 8.41
CA SER A 778 10.06 -17.47 8.86
C SER A 778 9.49 -17.86 10.23
N VAL A 779 9.73 -19.10 10.70
CA VAL A 779 9.29 -19.62 12.01
C VAL A 779 10.20 -19.11 13.13
N TYR A 780 11.44 -18.69 12.82
CA TYR A 780 12.30 -17.99 13.78
C TYR A 780 11.73 -16.60 14.08
N ASN A 781 10.95 -16.50 15.16
CA ASN A 781 10.25 -15.30 15.60
C ASN A 781 10.07 -15.32 17.13
N SER A 782 9.93 -14.15 17.76
CA SER A 782 9.73 -14.03 19.21
C SER A 782 8.41 -14.67 19.66
N GLU A 783 7.38 -14.62 18.82
CA GLU A 783 6.06 -15.24 19.05
C GLU A 783 6.15 -16.74 19.39
N VAL A 784 7.10 -17.47 18.80
CA VAL A 784 7.32 -18.90 19.11
C VAL A 784 7.85 -19.09 20.53
N ILE A 785 8.69 -18.17 21.01
CA ILE A 785 9.25 -18.21 22.37
C ILE A 785 8.24 -17.71 23.41
N GLU A 786 7.43 -16.71 23.06
CA GLU A 786 6.50 -16.03 23.96
C GLU A 786 5.15 -16.75 24.12
N LYS A 787 4.59 -17.28 23.02
CA LYS A 787 3.24 -17.90 22.99
C LYS A 787 3.27 -19.43 22.92
N TYR A 788 4.34 -20.03 22.39
CA TYR A 788 4.43 -21.46 22.07
C TYR A 788 5.69 -22.14 22.64
N GLY A 789 6.38 -21.49 23.58
CA GLY A 789 7.72 -21.92 24.00
C GLY A 789 7.72 -23.29 24.71
N GLU A 790 6.66 -23.62 25.44
CA GLU A 790 6.50 -24.91 26.12
C GLU A 790 6.28 -26.02 25.09
N GLU A 791 5.28 -25.85 24.22
CA GLU A 791 4.92 -26.80 23.16
C GLU A 791 6.07 -27.00 22.16
N ALA A 792 6.71 -25.92 21.71
CA ALA A 792 7.84 -25.98 20.80
C ALA A 792 9.06 -26.68 21.41
N SER A 793 9.26 -26.58 22.73
CA SER A 793 10.34 -27.28 23.43
C SER A 793 10.01 -28.76 23.68
N GLU A 794 8.78 -29.08 24.09
CA GLU A 794 8.33 -30.47 24.28
C GLU A 794 8.28 -31.27 22.98
N LEU A 795 7.84 -30.65 21.87
CA LEU A 795 7.83 -31.25 20.53
C LEU A 795 9.22 -31.31 19.86
N GLY A 796 10.21 -30.59 20.40
CA GLY A 796 11.55 -30.51 19.82
C GLY A 796 11.58 -29.78 18.46
N LEU A 797 10.87 -28.66 18.34
CA LEU A 797 10.77 -27.85 17.11
C LEU A 797 12.16 -27.48 16.57
N GLN A 798 12.47 -27.94 15.35
CA GLN A 798 13.75 -27.70 14.68
C GLN A 798 13.59 -26.65 13.57
N ILE A 799 14.30 -25.51 13.65
CA ILE A 799 14.17 -24.40 12.68
C ILE A 799 15.50 -24.16 11.98
N TYR A 800 15.50 -24.04 10.65
CA TYR A 800 16.69 -23.57 9.92
C TYR A 800 16.83 -22.05 10.02
N ILE A 801 18.03 -21.57 10.32
CA ILE A 801 18.42 -20.16 10.19
C ILE A 801 19.83 -20.01 9.60
N SER A 802 20.12 -18.84 9.01
CA SER A 802 21.44 -18.58 8.45
C SER A 802 22.52 -18.32 9.50
N TRP A 803 22.19 -17.74 10.67
CA TRP A 803 23.18 -17.40 11.71
C TRP A 803 22.56 -17.26 13.10
N LEU A 804 23.29 -17.66 14.15
CA LEU A 804 22.95 -17.43 15.55
C LEU A 804 24.18 -16.83 16.28
N PRO A 805 24.01 -15.88 17.20
CA PRO A 805 25.07 -15.43 18.11
C PRO A 805 25.72 -16.61 18.87
N ASP A 806 27.06 -16.66 18.93
CA ASP A 806 27.78 -17.62 19.77
C ASP A 806 28.33 -16.92 21.02
N PRO A 807 27.77 -17.19 22.22
CA PRO A 807 28.24 -16.56 23.46
C PRO A 807 29.70 -16.92 23.83
N ASN A 808 30.30 -17.92 23.17
CA ASN A 808 31.71 -18.29 23.35
C ASN A 808 32.65 -17.59 22.37
N ASN A 809 32.13 -16.98 21.31
CA ASN A 809 32.90 -16.40 20.21
C ASN A 809 32.26 -15.09 19.70
N VAL A 810 32.07 -14.14 20.63
CA VAL A 810 31.49 -12.81 20.35
C VAL A 810 32.33 -12.07 19.30
N THR A 811 31.67 -11.64 18.24
CA THR A 811 32.26 -10.93 17.10
C THR A 811 32.34 -9.41 17.33
N PRO A 812 33.21 -8.69 16.60
CA PRO A 812 33.22 -7.21 16.62
C PRO A 812 31.87 -6.60 16.18
N PHE A 813 31.11 -7.31 15.34
CA PHE A 813 29.75 -6.93 14.97
C PHE A 813 28.83 -6.92 16.20
N GLU A 814 28.82 -8.00 17.01
CA GLU A 814 28.01 -8.06 18.24
C GLU A 814 28.45 -7.00 19.26
N GLU A 815 29.76 -6.77 19.42
CA GLU A 815 30.28 -5.71 20.31
C GLU A 815 29.83 -4.32 19.85
N ASN A 816 29.92 -4.01 18.54
CA ASN A 816 29.50 -2.73 17.98
C ASN A 816 27.97 -2.56 18.03
N ALA A 817 27.21 -3.60 17.69
CA ALA A 817 25.75 -3.59 17.72
C ALA A 817 25.22 -3.38 19.14
N LYS A 818 25.79 -4.10 20.12
CA LYS A 818 25.45 -3.93 21.55
C LYS A 818 25.74 -2.54 22.06
N GLN A 819 26.87 -1.95 21.64
CA GLN A 819 27.21 -0.57 21.97
C GLN A 819 26.25 0.44 21.32
N LEU A 820 25.88 0.23 20.06
CA LEU A 820 25.04 1.18 19.30
C LEU A 820 23.57 1.15 19.74
N PHE A 821 23.00 -0.04 20.01
CA PHE A 821 21.57 -0.22 20.29
C PHE A 821 21.23 -0.56 21.75
N SER A 822 22.23 -0.80 22.63
CA SER A 822 22.02 -1.20 24.03
C SER A 822 21.13 -2.43 24.25
N THR A 823 21.10 -3.35 23.27
CA THR A 823 20.38 -4.64 23.32
C THR A 823 21.31 -5.81 23.02
N ASP A 824 20.86 -7.02 23.35
CA ASP A 824 21.46 -8.30 22.95
C ASP A 824 20.61 -9.04 21.89
N GLY A 825 19.47 -8.46 21.48
CA GLY A 825 18.51 -9.05 20.54
C GLY A 825 18.92 -8.96 19.07
N PHE A 826 20.10 -9.51 18.72
CA PHE A 826 20.57 -9.61 17.34
C PHE A 826 20.39 -11.03 16.81
N ASN A 827 19.99 -11.16 15.55
CA ASN A 827 19.73 -12.46 14.93
C ASN A 827 20.17 -12.51 13.47
N TRP A 828 19.80 -13.59 12.78
CA TRP A 828 20.12 -13.84 11.38
C TRP A 828 19.68 -12.73 10.41
N ARG A 829 18.56 -12.03 10.67
CA ARG A 829 18.09 -10.90 9.85
C ARG A 829 18.99 -9.68 10.01
N THR A 830 19.37 -9.34 11.25
CA THR A 830 20.36 -8.27 11.52
C THR A 830 21.72 -8.59 10.91
N GLN A 831 22.17 -9.86 10.99
CA GLN A 831 23.40 -10.31 10.35
C GLN A 831 23.32 -10.21 8.82
N SER A 832 22.23 -10.69 8.22
CA SER A 832 22.09 -10.73 6.76
C SER A 832 21.96 -9.32 6.14
N SER A 833 21.27 -8.38 6.82
CA SER A 833 21.19 -6.98 6.39
C SER A 833 22.50 -6.19 6.61
N TYR A 834 23.25 -6.49 7.68
CA TYR A 834 24.59 -5.97 7.88
C TYR A 834 25.55 -6.46 6.78
N ASP A 835 25.54 -7.75 6.45
CA ASP A 835 26.34 -8.33 5.36
C ASP A 835 25.95 -7.73 3.99
N ALA A 836 24.66 -7.52 3.72
CA ALA A 836 24.18 -6.92 2.47
C ALA A 836 24.70 -5.48 2.32
N THR A 837 24.57 -4.70 3.38
CA THR A 837 25.11 -3.33 3.44
C THR A 837 26.63 -3.33 3.32
N SER A 838 27.30 -4.29 3.96
CA SER A 838 28.76 -4.44 3.92
C SER A 838 29.26 -4.72 2.50
N ALA A 839 28.57 -5.55 1.73
CA ALA A 839 28.89 -5.78 0.33
C ALA A 839 28.78 -4.48 -0.51
N ILE A 840 27.68 -3.73 -0.33
CA ILE A 840 27.44 -2.45 -1.04
C ILE A 840 28.53 -1.44 -0.69
N VAL A 841 28.75 -1.12 0.59
CA VAL A 841 29.67 -0.06 1.00
C VAL A 841 31.13 -0.44 0.76
N HIS A 842 31.50 -1.72 0.84
CA HIS A 842 32.83 -2.18 0.43
C HIS A 842 33.02 -2.06 -1.09
N GLY A 843 32.01 -2.38 -1.89
CA GLY A 843 32.02 -2.16 -3.33
C GLY A 843 32.22 -0.69 -3.70
N ILE A 844 31.48 0.21 -3.03
CA ILE A 844 31.63 1.68 -3.15
C ILE A 844 33.05 2.12 -2.74
N GLN A 845 33.57 1.65 -1.61
CA GLN A 845 34.93 1.95 -1.17
C GLN A 845 35.98 1.55 -2.21
N ARG A 846 35.85 0.36 -2.83
CA ARG A 846 36.76 -0.09 -3.90
C ARG A 846 36.64 0.74 -5.18
N LEU A 847 35.47 1.33 -5.47
CA LEU A 847 35.29 2.29 -6.58
C LEU A 847 35.99 3.62 -6.26
N LEU A 848 35.78 4.18 -5.06
CA LEU A 848 36.46 5.39 -4.56
C LEU A 848 37.98 5.25 -4.63
N GLU A 849 38.54 4.15 -4.11
CA GLU A 849 39.98 3.85 -4.14
C GLU A 849 40.58 3.74 -5.56
N SER A 850 39.74 3.48 -6.57
CA SER A 850 40.18 3.42 -7.97
C SER A 850 39.83 4.67 -8.79
N GLY A 851 39.06 5.61 -8.24
CA GLY A 851 38.57 6.79 -8.95
C GLY A 851 37.53 6.47 -10.02
N ASP A 852 36.83 5.34 -9.90
CA ASP A 852 35.74 4.96 -10.79
C ASP A 852 34.43 5.70 -10.41
N GLU A 853 33.56 5.92 -11.39
CA GLU A 853 32.22 6.49 -11.17
C GLU A 853 31.38 5.55 -10.30
N ILE A 854 30.65 6.09 -9.32
CA ILE A 854 29.81 5.31 -8.39
C ILE A 854 28.40 5.22 -8.97
N THR A 855 28.07 4.08 -9.56
CA THR A 855 26.77 3.78 -10.17
C THR A 855 26.39 2.34 -9.87
N GLY A 856 25.11 1.97 -9.99
CA GLY A 856 24.71 0.57 -9.87
C GLY A 856 25.43 -0.33 -10.90
N ALA A 857 25.71 0.16 -12.12
CA ALA A 857 26.47 -0.59 -13.13
C ALA A 857 27.94 -0.86 -12.76
N SER A 858 28.64 0.13 -12.18
CA SER A 858 30.02 -0.07 -11.73
C SER A 858 30.08 -0.89 -10.44
N LEU A 859 29.12 -0.74 -9.52
CA LEU A 859 28.99 -1.58 -8.34
C LEU A 859 28.69 -3.05 -8.70
N GLN A 860 27.75 -3.30 -9.62
CA GLN A 860 27.45 -4.65 -10.14
C GLN A 860 28.72 -5.33 -10.68
N GLY A 861 29.52 -4.60 -11.47
CA GLY A 861 30.80 -5.09 -11.99
C GLY A 861 31.86 -5.37 -10.93
N ARG A 862 31.76 -4.76 -9.73
CA ARG A 862 32.60 -5.08 -8.57
C ARG A 862 32.08 -6.32 -7.84
N LEU A 863 30.77 -6.41 -7.57
CA LEU A 863 30.15 -7.52 -6.85
C LEU A 863 30.27 -8.86 -7.61
N SER A 864 30.06 -8.87 -8.94
CA SER A 864 30.23 -10.06 -9.78
C SER A 864 31.70 -10.45 -10.05
N ASN A 865 32.68 -9.77 -9.46
CA ASN A 865 34.08 -10.14 -9.63
C ASN A 865 34.39 -11.38 -8.76
N PRO A 866 34.96 -12.48 -9.30
CA PRO A 866 35.31 -13.67 -8.49
C PRO A 866 36.41 -13.45 -7.42
N ARG A 867 36.93 -12.22 -7.29
CA ARG A 867 37.83 -11.77 -6.22
C ARG A 867 37.18 -10.74 -5.28
N PHE A 868 35.90 -10.44 -5.47
CA PHE A 868 35.14 -9.68 -4.51
C PHE A 868 35.03 -10.48 -3.22
N ALA A 869 35.41 -9.86 -2.13
CA ALA A 869 35.13 -10.31 -0.79
C ALA A 869 35.04 -9.08 0.10
N ALA A 870 33.94 -8.94 0.82
CA ALA A 870 33.79 -7.94 1.87
C ALA A 870 33.81 -8.62 3.25
N ASP A 871 34.14 -7.85 4.27
CA ASP A 871 34.05 -8.30 5.65
C ASP A 871 32.56 -8.36 6.06
N GLY A 872 32.22 -9.33 6.89
CA GLY A 872 30.85 -9.59 7.36
C GLY A 872 30.88 -10.12 8.79
N VAL A 873 29.72 -10.46 9.34
CA VAL A 873 29.59 -10.86 10.75
C VAL A 873 30.45 -12.09 11.09
N VAL A 874 30.47 -13.10 10.21
CA VAL A 874 31.28 -14.32 10.40
C VAL A 874 32.76 -14.14 10.02
N GLY A 875 33.24 -12.90 9.88
CA GLY A 875 34.66 -12.56 9.80
C GLY A 875 35.11 -11.87 8.50
N GLU A 876 36.43 -11.64 8.41
CA GLU A 876 37.06 -10.97 7.28
C GLU A 876 36.83 -11.72 5.96
N ASN A 877 36.58 -10.98 4.88
CA ASN A 877 36.40 -11.52 3.53
C ASN A 877 35.30 -12.63 3.43
N SER A 878 34.33 -12.65 4.34
CA SER A 878 33.28 -13.68 4.39
C SER A 878 32.11 -13.42 3.45
N VAL A 879 31.89 -12.17 3.02
CA VAL A 879 30.80 -11.80 2.10
C VAL A 879 31.28 -11.89 0.66
N LYS A 880 30.88 -12.97 0.00
CA LYS A 880 31.23 -13.32 -1.39
C LYS A 880 29.96 -13.74 -2.13
N PHE A 881 29.94 -13.57 -3.44
CA PHE A 881 28.85 -14.04 -4.29
C PHE A 881 29.34 -15.06 -5.31
N ASP A 882 28.46 -16.01 -5.62
CA ASP A 882 28.67 -16.94 -6.72
C ASP A 882 28.42 -16.25 -8.08
N ARG A 883 28.41 -17.02 -9.18
CA ARG A 883 28.20 -16.49 -10.53
C ARG A 883 26.75 -16.05 -10.82
N ASN A 884 25.80 -16.47 -10.00
CA ASN A 884 24.36 -16.22 -10.15
C ASN A 884 23.88 -15.08 -9.23
N GLY A 885 24.68 -14.70 -8.22
CA GLY A 885 24.35 -13.66 -7.24
C GLY A 885 24.04 -14.20 -5.84
N ASP A 886 24.09 -15.52 -5.63
CA ASP A 886 23.86 -16.15 -4.33
C ASP A 886 25.08 -16.00 -3.41
N ARG A 887 24.86 -15.98 -2.09
CA ARG A 887 25.94 -16.00 -1.10
C ARG A 887 26.79 -17.25 -1.28
N ASP A 888 28.10 -17.07 -1.48
CA ASP A 888 29.05 -18.17 -1.58
C ASP A 888 29.41 -18.71 -0.19
N LEU A 889 28.97 -19.94 0.09
CA LEU A 889 29.11 -20.60 1.39
C LEU A 889 30.36 -21.50 1.51
N ARG A 890 31.13 -21.70 0.42
CA ARG A 890 32.17 -22.76 0.32
C ARG A 890 33.35 -22.64 1.29
N ASP A 891 33.53 -21.48 1.90
CA ASP A 891 34.58 -21.21 2.90
C ASP A 891 33.99 -20.98 4.32
N LEU A 892 32.69 -21.21 4.52
CA LEU A 892 31.92 -20.83 5.72
C LEU A 892 31.35 -22.03 6.50
N ASP A 893 31.88 -23.23 6.30
CA ASP A 893 31.42 -24.51 6.89
C ASP A 893 31.04 -24.36 8.38
N GLY A 894 29.75 -24.58 8.69
CA GLY A 894 29.20 -24.57 10.05
C GLY A 894 29.06 -23.19 10.73
N GLN A 895 29.43 -22.10 10.04
CA GLN A 895 29.28 -20.71 10.50
C GLN A 895 28.03 -20.02 9.92
N ILE A 896 27.64 -20.39 8.69
CA ILE A 896 26.39 -19.97 8.06
C ILE A 896 25.56 -21.21 7.69
N GLY A 897 24.28 -21.17 8.04
CA GLY A 897 23.35 -22.29 7.94
C GLY A 897 23.47 -23.23 9.13
N MET A 898 22.42 -23.29 9.95
CA MET A 898 22.32 -24.17 11.11
C MET A 898 20.87 -24.42 11.50
N ILE A 899 20.65 -25.49 12.24
CA ILE A 899 19.36 -25.77 12.88
C ILE A 899 19.41 -25.27 14.32
N VAL A 900 18.33 -24.60 14.74
CA VAL A 900 18.08 -24.22 16.12
C VAL A 900 16.86 -24.95 16.67
N GLN A 901 16.84 -25.14 17.98
CA GLN A 901 15.72 -25.71 18.73
C GLN A 901 15.27 -24.73 19.82
N VAL A 902 14.05 -24.92 20.32
CA VAL A 902 13.52 -24.17 21.48
C VAL A 902 13.86 -24.95 22.76
N GLU A 903 14.64 -24.34 23.65
CA GLU A 903 14.96 -24.91 24.96
C GLU A 903 14.53 -23.99 26.11
N GLU A 904 14.27 -24.59 27.28
CA GLU A 904 14.06 -23.84 28.52
C GLU A 904 15.34 -23.07 28.90
N ALA A 905 15.24 -21.74 29.02
CA ALA A 905 16.36 -20.86 29.24
C ALA A 905 17.05 -21.13 30.62
N PRO A 906 18.38 -20.98 30.75
CA PRO A 906 19.10 -21.27 32.01
C PRO A 906 18.69 -20.45 33.24
N ASN A 907 17.89 -19.40 33.06
CA ASN A 907 17.35 -18.54 34.12
C ASN A 907 15.84 -18.74 34.36
N SER A 908 15.24 -19.76 33.74
CA SER A 908 13.85 -20.15 33.91
C SER A 908 13.56 -20.65 35.33
N THR A 909 12.30 -20.59 35.72
CA THR A 909 11.82 -21.10 37.01
C THR A 909 10.42 -21.71 36.83
N PRO A 910 10.01 -22.71 37.63
CA PRO A 910 8.67 -23.31 37.51
C PRO A 910 7.48 -22.36 37.75
N GLU A 911 7.72 -21.16 38.29
CA GLU A 911 6.70 -20.11 38.48
C GLU A 911 6.70 -19.06 37.35
N LYS A 912 7.72 -19.06 36.50
CA LYS A 912 7.86 -18.21 35.33
C LYS A 912 8.79 -18.91 34.31
N PRO A 913 8.26 -19.84 33.50
CA PRO A 913 9.04 -20.49 32.46
C PRO A 913 9.54 -19.45 31.46
N ARG A 914 10.70 -19.75 30.86
CA ARG A 914 11.33 -18.92 29.84
C ARG A 914 11.98 -19.84 28.83
N TYR A 915 11.86 -19.51 27.55
CA TYR A 915 12.45 -20.27 26.47
C TYR A 915 13.43 -19.42 25.67
N MET A 916 14.29 -20.06 24.89
CA MET A 916 15.20 -19.41 23.97
C MET A 916 15.54 -20.34 22.81
N PHE A 917 15.89 -19.76 21.66
CA PHE A 917 16.51 -20.51 20.58
C PHE A 917 17.96 -20.86 20.94
N VAL A 918 18.33 -22.13 20.78
CA VAL A 918 19.70 -22.63 20.91
C VAL A 918 20.09 -23.39 19.65
N ARG A 919 21.38 -23.45 19.33
CA ARG A 919 21.88 -24.30 18.24
C ARG A 919 21.64 -25.77 18.58
N SER A 920 21.01 -26.51 17.67
CA SER A 920 20.90 -27.98 17.77
C SER A 920 22.31 -28.60 17.84
N VAL A 921 22.52 -29.54 18.75
CA VAL A 921 23.83 -30.20 18.97
C VAL A 921 23.69 -31.69 18.71
N ASP A 922 24.51 -32.21 17.77
CA ASP A 922 24.63 -33.63 17.39
C ASP A 922 24.92 -34.59 18.58
#